data_AF-A0A946QTW5-F1
#
_entry.id   AF-A0A946QTW5-F1
#
_cell.length_a   1.000
_cell.length_b   1.000
_cell.length_c   1.000
_cell.angle_alpha   90.00
_cell.angle_beta   90.00
_cell.angle_gamma   90.00
#
_symmetry.space_group_name_H-M   'P 1'
#
loop_
_entity.id
_entity.type
_entity.pdbx_description
1 polymer ?
#
loop_
_entity_poly.entity_id
_entity_poly.type
_entity_poly.pdbx_seq_one_letter_code
_entity_poly.pdbx_strand_id
1 'polypeptide(L)'
;MKNLVFLLFLIILFSGIKAQNMSPILGVGDERPEVFAFVNATIVVDELTTLKNADLVIEKGNIISLGNNVTIPENAVVENLNGKYIYPSFIDLYSEYGIDSKPVSRSGSFFTRPPQWDSKTDGPYYWNDAIKPYVDAVDGFHVNNKDAGDLRNIGFGAVVTQKHDGILRGTSALVSLKNDDEEDVVIVGKVATGFSIDKGSSEMNYPNSGMGAIALLRQTMYDATWYKNNTDKSFYDESLEAINNSKELPLIFQNRNKLELIRLAEIGKEFGLTFIMKGNGDEYQLAKEITNSGLPLVIPINFPAAPDVEDVYESVLVPYEDLKHWELAPTNPSVLEKEGVEIAFTADGLKDKKQFRKNILKAVKHGLTKETALKALTKTPANLLGVLDKIGTLEVGKIANFLITSGDYFEADCTVFENWVQGEKYVLKEKDQSELAGKYSLVFNNGKKYSTEISGKSGIFSLTLNSGNKNEIKGKIKVSENLVAISFSEKGKWTRLSGWVNERKFTGTGILSGNEKITWSMNQEGKVKENSKAKLKDEKVIEIGQVIYPFVAYGNEVQPKFQNIIIKNATVWTLENEGVLENSDVLIKDGKVAQIGQGLNAEDATEIDGTGMHLSPGIIDEHSHIGLNGTNEATHAVTSEVRMRDVLNPEDVSFYRQLSGGVTCAQLLHGSANPIGGQSVIVKFRWGTSGEKMVVKNQVGFLKHALGENVKQSRLPAGIANRFPQSRMGVEQSIRDAYLRAVEYKEKLDAGKRVRKDLQLDAIVDVLNKKSFMGIHAYVQSETNMIIKLAQEFGVKPHTLIHNTEGYKVADQMKESGAAGSLFADWWGFKYEVYDAIPYNAAILTKHDVLSCIHSDNAELARRLNQEAAKAVKYGGLSEVEALKLVTLNPAKILHLDDRMGSIKVGKDADLVLWTDNPLSIYAKAAKTFVDGIVYYDMEKDKEKFLEIEKERSRIIDKILAGGGAAKTGTEEKKPAVRVNEQFVYGDDDYSEYTKE
;
A
#
# COMPACT_ATOMS: atom_id res chain seq x y z
N MET A 1 44.49 31.85 30.79
CA MET A 1 45.41 31.60 29.64
C MET A 1 45.80 30.14 29.48
N LYS A 2 46.21 29.39 30.51
CA LYS A 2 46.60 27.97 30.35
C LYS A 2 45.48 27.03 29.84
N ASN A 3 44.22 27.26 30.21
CA ASN A 3 43.10 26.43 29.73
C ASN A 3 42.66 26.76 28.29
N LEU A 4 42.90 27.98 27.80
CA LEU A 4 42.57 28.36 26.41
C LEU A 4 43.60 27.80 25.43
N VAL A 5 44.87 27.75 25.84
CA VAL A 5 45.96 27.14 25.06
C VAL A 5 45.81 25.63 24.99
N PHE A 6 45.32 24.97 26.06
CA PHE A 6 45.05 23.53 26.06
C PHE A 6 43.85 23.17 25.16
N LEU A 7 42.80 24.01 25.12
CA LEU A 7 41.66 23.83 24.21
C LEU A 7 42.07 24.05 22.74
N LEU A 8 42.91 25.06 22.45
CA LEU A 8 43.50 25.28 21.13
C LEU A 8 44.45 24.14 20.70
N PHE A 9 45.18 23.53 21.64
CA PHE A 9 46.05 22.39 21.36
C PHE A 9 45.25 21.11 21.09
N LEU A 10 44.09 20.91 21.75
CA LEU A 10 43.16 19.82 21.47
C LEU A 10 42.44 19.98 20.13
N ILE A 11 42.12 21.20 19.71
CA ILE A 11 41.53 21.49 18.39
C ILE A 11 42.54 21.26 17.25
N ILE A 12 43.84 21.47 17.49
CA ILE A 12 44.90 21.22 16.51
C ILE A 12 45.25 19.71 16.42
N LEU A 13 45.05 18.93 17.48
CA LEU A 13 45.27 17.48 17.45
C LEU A 13 44.16 16.68 16.73
N PHE A 14 43.00 17.28 16.48
CA PHE A 14 41.87 16.64 15.77
C PHE A 14 41.75 17.00 14.28
N SER A 15 42.65 17.82 13.72
CA SER A 15 42.53 18.37 12.35
C SER A 15 43.43 17.68 11.30
N GLY A 16 43.81 16.40 11.50
CA GLY A 16 44.80 15.77 10.62
C GLY A 16 44.71 14.26 10.39
N ILE A 17 43.63 13.57 10.76
CA ILE A 17 43.48 12.16 10.36
C ILE A 17 42.82 12.13 8.98
N LYS A 18 43.63 12.28 7.93
CA LYS A 18 43.21 11.87 6.59
C LYS A 18 43.18 10.34 6.57
N ALA A 19 42.08 9.75 6.12
CA ALA A 19 42.04 8.32 5.82
C ALA A 19 43.21 8.01 4.87
N GLN A 20 44.11 7.15 5.30
CA GLN A 20 45.17 6.62 4.42
C GLN A 20 44.54 5.49 3.64
N ASN A 21 44.74 5.46 2.32
CA ASN A 21 44.42 4.27 1.54
C ASN A 21 45.26 3.12 2.13
N MET A 22 44.59 2.11 2.68
CA MET A 22 45.25 1.02 3.39
C MET A 22 45.82 -0.03 2.42
N SER A 23 45.45 0.06 1.14
CA SER A 23 46.01 -0.77 0.09
C SER A 23 47.42 -0.28 -0.29
N PRO A 24 48.42 -1.17 -0.33
CA PRO A 24 49.75 -0.81 -0.80
C PRO A 24 49.66 -0.43 -2.28
N ILE A 25 50.25 0.72 -2.64
CA ILE A 25 50.39 1.12 -4.04
C ILE A 25 51.31 0.11 -4.74
N LEU A 26 50.72 -0.81 -5.50
CA LEU A 26 51.46 -1.77 -6.33
C LEU A 26 51.84 -1.11 -7.66
N GLY A 27 52.79 -0.17 -7.63
CA GLY A 27 53.24 0.56 -8.82
C GLY A 27 53.72 1.98 -8.52
N VAL A 28 53.68 2.84 -9.53
CA VAL A 28 53.93 4.29 -9.37
C VAL A 28 52.64 4.93 -8.87
N GLY A 29 52.65 5.49 -7.66
CA GLY A 29 51.52 6.27 -7.15
C GLY A 29 51.36 7.55 -7.95
N ASP A 30 50.26 7.67 -8.69
CA ASP A 30 49.88 8.88 -9.43
C ASP A 30 48.62 9.48 -8.77
N GLU A 31 48.79 10.16 -7.64
CA GLU A 31 47.74 11.01 -7.07
C GLU A 31 47.75 12.37 -7.78
N ARG A 32 46.91 12.52 -8.81
CA ARG A 32 46.67 13.84 -9.40
C ARG A 32 45.54 14.52 -8.64
N PRO A 33 45.76 15.66 -7.96
CA PRO A 33 44.65 16.45 -7.44
C PRO A 33 43.89 17.04 -8.64
N GLU A 34 42.80 16.40 -9.03
CA GLU A 34 41.88 16.94 -10.01
C GLU A 34 40.98 17.99 -9.32
N VAL A 35 41.30 19.25 -9.58
CA VAL A 35 40.47 20.39 -9.21
C VAL A 35 39.66 20.78 -10.44
N PHE A 36 38.34 20.89 -10.33
CA PHE A 36 37.46 21.35 -11.41
C PHE A 36 36.74 22.62 -10.99
N ALA A 37 36.62 23.57 -11.92
CA ALA A 37 35.89 24.81 -11.73
C ALA A 37 34.82 24.97 -12.82
N PHE A 38 33.55 24.92 -12.43
CA PHE A 38 32.42 25.14 -13.31
C PHE A 38 31.99 26.60 -13.21
N VAL A 39 32.17 27.35 -14.28
CA VAL A 39 32.02 28.81 -14.25
C VAL A 39 30.82 29.30 -15.04
N ASN A 40 30.23 30.42 -14.61
CA ASN A 40 29.09 31.09 -15.26
C ASN A 40 27.81 30.24 -15.37
N ALA A 41 27.57 29.31 -14.45
CA ALA A 41 26.37 28.49 -14.44
C ALA A 41 25.20 29.19 -13.73
N THR A 42 23.97 28.71 -13.97
CA THR A 42 22.86 28.88 -13.01
C THR A 42 22.88 27.72 -12.03
N ILE A 43 23.27 27.97 -10.79
CA ILE A 43 23.44 26.91 -9.78
C ILE A 43 22.22 26.90 -8.87
N VAL A 44 21.47 25.82 -8.91
CA VAL A 44 20.37 25.54 -7.99
C VAL A 44 20.97 24.83 -6.78
N VAL A 45 21.07 25.55 -5.67
CA VAL A 45 21.75 25.08 -4.46
C VAL A 45 20.85 24.11 -3.70
N ASP A 46 19.58 24.47 -3.57
CA ASP A 46 18.51 23.71 -2.94
C ASP A 46 17.16 24.13 -3.55
N GLU A 47 16.05 23.71 -2.93
CA GLU A 47 14.69 23.98 -3.41
C GLU A 47 14.28 25.47 -3.38
N LEU A 48 14.98 26.31 -2.62
CA LEU A 48 14.65 27.73 -2.44
C LEU A 48 15.71 28.68 -3.03
N THR A 49 16.92 28.18 -3.26
CA THR A 49 18.10 29.01 -3.53
C THR A 49 18.67 28.72 -4.91
N THR A 50 18.64 29.73 -5.78
CA THR A 50 19.27 29.67 -7.11
C THR A 50 20.22 30.85 -7.30
N LEU A 51 21.47 30.56 -7.64
CA LEU A 51 22.51 31.53 -7.94
C LEU A 51 22.68 31.66 -9.46
N LYS A 52 22.67 32.89 -9.98
CA LYS A 52 22.87 33.15 -11.41
C LYS A 52 24.29 33.64 -11.66
N ASN A 53 24.89 33.19 -12.77
CA ASN A 53 26.27 33.51 -13.14
C ASN A 53 27.24 33.20 -11.97
N ALA A 54 27.09 32.02 -11.40
CA ALA A 54 27.84 31.57 -10.25
C ALA A 54 28.81 30.45 -10.66
N ASP A 55 29.83 30.29 -9.84
CA ASP A 55 30.91 29.35 -10.03
C ASP A 55 30.89 28.29 -8.92
N LEU A 56 31.15 27.03 -9.29
CA LEU A 56 31.30 25.88 -8.39
C LEU A 56 32.69 25.31 -8.56
N VAL A 57 33.44 25.17 -7.46
CA VAL A 57 34.77 24.55 -7.48
C VAL A 57 34.75 23.30 -6.62
N ILE A 58 35.22 22.20 -7.20
CA ILE A 58 35.34 20.91 -6.54
C ILE A 58 36.80 20.45 -6.53
N GLU A 59 37.18 19.76 -5.46
CA GLU A 59 38.51 19.17 -5.30
C GLU A 59 38.36 17.83 -4.57
N LYS A 60 39.00 16.78 -5.10
CA LYS A 60 38.99 15.43 -4.51
C LYS A 60 37.59 14.98 -4.08
N GLY A 61 36.63 15.14 -4.99
CA GLY A 61 35.24 14.71 -4.80
C GLY A 61 34.39 15.55 -3.86
N ASN A 62 34.88 16.70 -3.36
CA ASN A 62 34.15 17.59 -2.45
C ASN A 62 34.01 19.00 -3.01
N ILE A 63 32.94 19.69 -2.61
CA ILE A 63 32.70 21.10 -2.94
C ILE A 63 33.56 21.97 -2.03
N ILE A 64 34.50 22.73 -2.60
CA ILE A 64 35.41 23.58 -1.82
C ILE A 64 35.02 25.07 -1.88
N SER A 65 34.33 25.50 -2.92
CA SER A 65 33.82 26.87 -3.03
C SER A 65 32.62 26.97 -3.97
N LEU A 66 31.69 27.87 -3.65
CA LEU A 66 30.47 28.13 -4.40
C LEU A 66 30.07 29.60 -4.27
N GLY A 67 29.75 30.27 -5.37
CA GLY A 67 29.19 31.62 -5.35
C GLY A 67 29.50 32.46 -6.59
N ASN A 68 29.13 33.73 -6.57
CA ASN A 68 29.31 34.66 -7.69
C ASN A 68 30.71 35.28 -7.80
N ASN A 69 31.55 35.13 -6.77
CA ASN A 69 32.90 35.70 -6.68
C ASN A 69 33.87 34.65 -6.11
N VAL A 70 33.98 33.50 -6.77
CA VAL A 70 34.87 32.42 -6.32
C VAL A 70 36.26 32.62 -6.93
N THR A 71 37.31 32.44 -6.12
CA THR A 71 38.68 32.38 -6.65
C THR A 71 38.92 31.00 -7.22
N ILE A 72 39.16 30.93 -8.53
CA ILE A 72 39.44 29.68 -9.24
C ILE A 72 40.93 29.34 -9.04
N PRO A 73 41.27 28.16 -8.49
CA PRO A 73 42.67 27.72 -8.38
C PRO A 73 43.35 27.65 -9.75
N GLU A 74 44.62 28.05 -9.85
CA GLU A 74 45.36 28.07 -11.14
C GLU A 74 45.49 26.68 -11.78
N ASN A 75 45.46 25.61 -10.97
CA ASN A 75 45.53 24.23 -11.41
C ASN A 75 44.14 23.62 -11.72
N ALA A 76 43.06 24.39 -11.67
CA ALA A 76 41.72 23.89 -11.92
C ALA A 76 41.44 23.68 -13.42
N VAL A 77 40.82 22.56 -13.76
CA VAL A 77 40.20 22.35 -15.07
C VAL A 77 38.92 23.18 -15.11
N VAL A 78 38.94 24.26 -15.89
CA VAL A 78 37.82 25.20 -15.99
C VAL A 78 36.84 24.77 -17.07
N GLU A 79 35.58 24.57 -16.70
CA GLU A 79 34.47 24.30 -17.61
C GLU A 79 33.47 25.45 -17.59
N ASN A 80 33.28 26.12 -18.74
CA ASN A 80 32.34 27.22 -18.86
C ASN A 80 30.93 26.71 -19.18
N LEU A 81 29.99 26.98 -18.26
CA LEU A 81 28.62 26.50 -18.31
C LEU A 81 27.60 27.63 -18.55
N ASN A 82 27.99 28.68 -19.27
CA ASN A 82 27.10 29.79 -19.59
C ASN A 82 25.77 29.31 -20.21
N GLY A 83 24.65 29.75 -19.62
CA GLY A 83 23.29 29.36 -20.03
C GLY A 83 22.88 27.94 -19.67
N LYS A 84 23.71 27.20 -18.91
CA LYS A 84 23.41 25.87 -18.36
C LYS A 84 23.08 25.94 -16.88
N TYR A 85 22.53 24.86 -16.35
CA TYR A 85 22.15 24.77 -14.95
C TYR A 85 22.94 23.65 -14.26
N ILE A 86 23.22 23.86 -12.97
CA ILE A 86 23.73 22.84 -12.06
C ILE A 86 22.66 22.58 -10.99
N TYR A 87 22.33 21.30 -10.77
CA TYR A 87 21.41 20.85 -9.71
C TYR A 87 22.12 19.83 -8.80
N PRO A 88 21.75 19.67 -7.52
CA PRO A 88 22.20 18.52 -6.74
C PRO A 88 21.72 17.22 -7.40
N SER A 89 22.55 16.18 -7.40
CA SER A 89 22.11 14.85 -7.86
C SER A 89 21.13 14.26 -6.86
N PHE A 90 20.23 13.41 -7.37
CA PHE A 90 19.15 12.86 -6.58
C PHE A 90 19.60 11.72 -5.67
N ILE A 91 18.81 11.45 -4.63
CA ILE A 91 19.03 10.40 -3.65
C ILE A 91 17.79 9.51 -3.62
N ASP A 92 17.96 8.21 -3.92
CA ASP A 92 16.88 7.22 -3.78
C ASP A 92 16.97 6.55 -2.40
N LEU A 93 15.88 6.53 -1.64
CA LEU A 93 15.83 5.88 -0.32
C LEU A 93 15.53 4.37 -0.39
N TYR A 94 15.17 3.84 -1.55
CA TYR A 94 14.68 2.48 -1.65
C TYR A 94 15.19 1.79 -2.92
N SER A 95 16.25 0.99 -2.79
CA SER A 95 16.88 0.28 -3.91
C SER A 95 17.49 -1.06 -3.47
N GLU A 96 17.68 -1.97 -4.43
CA GLU A 96 18.50 -3.19 -4.29
C GLU A 96 19.80 -3.10 -5.10
N TYR A 97 20.23 -1.88 -5.47
CA TYR A 97 21.42 -1.67 -6.26
C TYR A 97 22.65 -2.35 -5.65
N GLY A 98 23.30 -3.22 -6.43
CA GLY A 98 24.53 -3.91 -6.00
C GLY A 98 24.31 -5.04 -5.00
N ILE A 99 23.07 -5.46 -4.73
CA ILE A 99 22.75 -6.59 -3.86
C ILE A 99 22.20 -7.73 -4.73
N ASP A 100 22.66 -8.98 -4.54
CA ASP A 100 22.06 -10.14 -5.22
C ASP A 100 20.70 -10.46 -4.60
N SER A 101 19.64 -9.89 -5.17
CA SER A 101 18.25 -10.03 -4.74
C SER A 101 17.45 -10.97 -5.64
N LYS A 102 18.07 -12.01 -6.21
CA LYS A 102 17.32 -12.98 -7.02
C LYS A 102 16.08 -13.46 -6.25
N PRO A 103 14.87 -13.29 -6.81
CA PRO A 103 13.67 -13.80 -6.17
C PRO A 103 13.85 -15.30 -6.02
N VAL A 104 13.77 -15.80 -4.78
CA VAL A 104 13.81 -17.23 -4.53
C VAL A 104 12.63 -17.81 -5.30
N SER A 105 12.92 -18.57 -6.36
CA SER A 105 11.89 -19.22 -7.16
C SER A 105 11.17 -20.18 -6.22
N ARG A 106 9.97 -19.80 -5.75
CA ARG A 106 9.10 -20.70 -5.02
C ARG A 106 8.61 -21.77 -6.00
N SER A 107 9.42 -22.79 -6.24
CA SER A 107 9.02 -23.93 -7.05
C SER A 107 7.96 -24.71 -6.28
N GLY A 108 6.75 -24.81 -6.83
CA GLY A 108 5.64 -25.58 -6.28
C GLY A 108 4.59 -24.73 -5.57
N SER A 109 3.33 -25.13 -5.72
CA SER A 109 2.20 -24.54 -5.01
C SER A 109 2.34 -24.75 -3.49
N PHE A 110 1.86 -23.82 -2.67
CA PHE A 110 1.80 -23.98 -1.20
C PHE A 110 1.12 -25.30 -0.82
N PHE A 111 0.19 -25.78 -1.66
CA PHE A 111 -0.56 -27.02 -1.51
C PHE A 111 0.25 -28.30 -1.80
N THR A 112 1.40 -28.20 -2.47
CA THR A 112 2.18 -29.37 -2.91
C THR A 112 3.52 -29.51 -2.19
N ARG A 113 3.90 -28.53 -1.36
CA ARG A 113 5.17 -28.56 -0.62
C ARG A 113 4.94 -29.09 0.80
N PRO A 114 5.84 -29.93 1.33
CA PRO A 114 5.82 -30.29 2.74
C PRO A 114 5.92 -29.03 3.62
N PRO A 115 5.16 -28.94 4.72
CA PRO A 115 5.24 -27.79 5.62
C PRO A 115 6.60 -27.72 6.32
N GLN A 116 7.09 -26.50 6.51
CA GLN A 116 8.23 -26.16 7.36
C GLN A 116 7.74 -25.43 8.61
N TRP A 117 7.86 -26.09 9.76
CA TRP A 117 7.44 -25.56 11.06
C TRP A 117 8.55 -24.82 11.80
N ASP A 118 9.79 -25.24 11.61
CA ASP A 118 10.97 -24.70 12.27
C ASP A 118 11.85 -23.90 11.31
N SER A 119 12.60 -22.93 11.84
CA SER A 119 13.63 -22.21 11.09
C SER A 119 14.73 -23.17 10.62
N LYS A 120 15.21 -22.96 9.39
CA LYS A 120 16.41 -23.64 8.85
C LYS A 120 17.67 -22.76 8.89
N THR A 121 17.61 -21.64 9.60
CA THR A 121 18.75 -20.73 9.72
C THR A 121 19.68 -21.26 10.81
N ASP A 122 20.87 -21.73 10.41
CA ASP A 122 21.86 -22.30 11.33
C ASP A 122 22.45 -21.23 12.27
N GLY A 123 22.27 -21.37 13.58
CA GLY A 123 22.86 -20.47 14.58
C GLY A 123 21.86 -20.04 15.65
N PRO A 124 22.29 -19.18 16.60
CA PRO A 124 21.42 -18.66 17.66
C PRO A 124 20.54 -17.52 17.14
N TYR A 125 19.76 -17.78 16.10
CA TYR A 125 18.84 -16.81 15.51
C TYR A 125 17.43 -16.98 16.06
N TYR A 126 16.61 -15.94 15.87
CA TYR A 126 15.21 -15.99 16.23
C TYR A 126 14.50 -17.17 15.57
N TRP A 127 13.51 -17.73 16.26
CA TRP A 127 12.85 -18.98 15.87
C TRP A 127 12.18 -18.94 14.49
N ASN A 128 11.84 -17.75 13.99
CA ASN A 128 11.21 -17.55 12.70
C ASN A 128 12.19 -16.94 11.69
N ASP A 129 12.47 -17.67 10.59
CA ASP A 129 13.45 -17.27 9.57
C ASP A 129 12.98 -16.13 8.65
N ALA A 130 11.76 -15.61 8.82
CA ALA A 130 11.36 -14.34 8.21
C ALA A 130 11.93 -13.11 8.96
N ILE A 131 12.48 -13.30 10.17
CA ILE A 131 13.12 -12.26 10.99
C ILE A 131 14.63 -12.29 10.75
N LYS A 132 15.10 -11.41 9.86
CA LYS A 132 16.49 -11.32 9.38
C LYS A 132 17.18 -9.98 9.72
N PRO A 133 17.09 -9.46 10.96
CA PRO A 133 17.66 -8.18 11.34
C PRO A 133 19.20 -8.19 11.37
N TYR A 134 19.83 -9.37 11.34
CA TYR A 134 21.28 -9.57 11.35
C TYR A 134 21.92 -9.38 9.96
N VAL A 135 21.13 -9.21 8.90
CA VAL A 135 21.65 -8.95 7.56
C VAL A 135 22.24 -7.54 7.49
N ASP A 136 23.49 -7.45 7.03
CA ASP A 136 24.15 -6.19 6.73
C ASP A 136 24.23 -6.01 5.22
N ALA A 137 23.71 -4.88 4.69
CA ALA A 137 23.76 -4.62 3.25
C ALA A 137 25.19 -4.53 2.71
N VAL A 138 26.17 -4.09 3.52
CA VAL A 138 27.57 -3.95 3.05
C VAL A 138 28.19 -5.32 2.74
N ASP A 139 27.89 -6.35 3.54
CA ASP A 139 28.50 -7.68 3.39
C ASP A 139 28.18 -8.35 2.05
N GLY A 140 27.08 -7.96 1.40
CA GLY A 140 26.64 -8.49 0.11
C GLY A 140 26.68 -7.48 -1.04
N PHE A 141 27.27 -6.30 -0.84
CA PHE A 141 27.30 -5.23 -1.83
C PHE A 141 28.42 -5.42 -2.85
N HIS A 142 28.07 -5.28 -4.12
CA HIS A 142 28.98 -5.30 -5.26
C HIS A 142 28.62 -4.20 -6.26
N VAL A 143 29.63 -3.48 -6.75
CA VAL A 143 29.40 -2.40 -7.70
C VAL A 143 28.96 -2.96 -9.06
N ASN A 144 27.78 -2.54 -9.52
CA ASN A 144 27.25 -2.90 -10.83
C ASN A 144 27.18 -1.67 -11.74
N ASN A 145 28.22 -1.51 -12.56
CA ASN A 145 28.38 -0.35 -13.45
C ASN A 145 27.19 -0.12 -14.41
N LYS A 146 26.49 -1.17 -14.82
CA LYS A 146 25.33 -1.05 -15.71
C LYS A 146 24.14 -0.46 -14.95
N ASP A 147 23.80 -1.04 -13.81
CA ASP A 147 22.65 -0.59 -13.02
C ASP A 147 22.89 0.82 -12.44
N ALA A 148 24.14 1.11 -12.05
CA ALA A 148 24.57 2.45 -11.67
C ALA A 148 24.42 3.44 -12.83
N GLY A 149 24.82 3.05 -14.05
CA GLY A 149 24.61 3.85 -15.26
C GLY A 149 23.14 4.15 -15.53
N ASP A 150 22.25 3.17 -15.37
CA ASP A 150 20.80 3.35 -15.55
C ASP A 150 20.19 4.32 -14.51
N LEU A 151 20.69 4.30 -13.28
CA LEU A 151 20.27 5.23 -12.21
C LEU A 151 20.86 6.64 -12.42
N ARG A 152 22.13 6.74 -12.82
CA ARG A 152 22.76 8.03 -13.17
C ARG A 152 22.04 8.71 -14.33
N ASN A 153 21.59 7.92 -15.32
CA ASN A 153 20.84 8.41 -16.49
C ASN A 153 19.54 9.15 -16.14
N ILE A 154 18.95 8.85 -14.99
CA ILE A 154 17.69 9.49 -14.53
C ILE A 154 17.92 10.54 -13.43
N GLY A 155 19.19 10.79 -13.07
CA GLY A 155 19.62 11.89 -12.21
C GLY A 155 20.06 11.50 -10.81
N PHE A 156 20.04 10.22 -10.43
CA PHE A 156 20.53 9.79 -9.12
C PHE A 156 22.06 9.85 -9.05
N GLY A 157 22.59 10.29 -7.91
CA GLY A 157 24.02 10.23 -7.59
C GLY A 157 24.33 9.35 -6.38
N ALA A 158 23.33 9.09 -5.54
CA ALA A 158 23.43 8.17 -4.41
C ALA A 158 22.12 7.40 -4.22
N VAL A 159 22.20 6.21 -3.64
CA VAL A 159 21.04 5.39 -3.30
C VAL A 159 21.25 4.69 -1.97
N VAL A 160 20.16 4.43 -1.26
CA VAL A 160 20.13 3.49 -0.14
C VAL A 160 19.91 2.10 -0.72
N THR A 161 20.89 1.23 -0.53
CA THR A 161 20.80 -0.16 -0.94
C THR A 161 20.51 -1.07 0.25
N GLN A 162 19.59 -2.00 0.05
CA GLN A 162 19.19 -2.97 1.06
C GLN A 162 18.71 -4.27 0.41
N LYS A 163 18.72 -5.35 1.18
CA LYS A 163 18.16 -6.64 0.77
C LYS A 163 16.67 -6.69 1.10
N HIS A 164 15.77 -6.79 0.11
CA HIS A 164 14.32 -6.88 0.37
C HIS A 164 13.87 -8.31 0.74
N ASP A 165 14.41 -8.88 1.81
CA ASP A 165 14.15 -10.27 2.20
C ASP A 165 13.78 -10.40 3.69
N GLY A 166 12.52 -10.74 3.96
CA GLY A 166 11.97 -10.91 5.32
C GLY A 166 11.15 -9.72 5.83
N ILE A 167 10.58 -9.90 7.02
CA ILE A 167 9.74 -8.93 7.74
C ILE A 167 10.62 -7.89 8.46
N LEU A 168 11.74 -8.32 9.01
CA LEU A 168 12.81 -7.48 9.56
C LEU A 168 14.06 -7.79 8.75
N ARG A 169 14.60 -6.81 8.01
CA ARG A 169 15.54 -7.03 6.89
C ARG A 169 16.98 -6.63 7.18
N GLY A 170 17.24 -6.14 8.38
CA GLY A 170 18.56 -5.69 8.81
C GLY A 170 18.93 -4.31 8.31
N THR A 171 20.23 -4.01 8.25
CA THR A 171 20.74 -2.66 7.97
C THR A 171 20.96 -2.41 6.49
N SER A 172 20.71 -1.18 6.06
CA SER A 172 20.98 -0.68 4.72
C SER A 172 22.25 0.19 4.68
N ALA A 173 22.81 0.36 3.48
CA ALA A 173 23.97 1.21 3.25
C ALA A 173 23.62 2.36 2.30
N LEU A 174 24.17 3.55 2.56
CA LEU A 174 24.14 4.65 1.61
C LEU A 174 25.37 4.55 0.72
N VAL A 175 25.15 4.37 -0.58
CA VAL A 175 26.20 4.20 -1.57
C VAL A 175 26.09 5.26 -2.65
N SER A 176 27.24 5.70 -3.17
CA SER A 176 27.27 6.51 -4.38
C SER A 176 27.04 5.64 -5.62
N LEU A 177 26.82 6.28 -6.76
CA LEU A 177 26.81 5.61 -8.06
C LEU A 177 28.12 5.84 -8.81
N LYS A 178 29.26 5.86 -8.11
CA LYS A 178 30.59 5.91 -8.73
C LYS A 178 30.94 4.52 -9.28
N ASN A 179 31.65 4.46 -10.40
CA ASN A 179 32.19 3.25 -11.00
C ASN A 179 33.61 3.01 -10.45
N ASP A 180 33.70 2.61 -9.19
CA ASP A 180 34.96 2.39 -8.47
C ASP A 180 34.87 1.15 -7.59
N ASP A 181 35.93 0.87 -6.84
CA ASP A 181 35.97 -0.20 -5.83
C ASP A 181 34.93 0.05 -4.71
N GLU A 182 34.41 -1.03 -4.11
CA GLU A 182 33.30 -0.96 -3.15
C GLU A 182 33.58 -0.02 -1.96
N GLU A 183 34.82 0.00 -1.44
CA GLU A 183 35.21 0.85 -0.32
C GLU A 183 35.11 2.35 -0.60
N ASP A 184 35.28 2.78 -1.86
CA ASP A 184 35.21 4.17 -2.27
C ASP A 184 33.77 4.58 -2.63
N VAL A 185 32.93 3.59 -2.96
CA VAL A 185 31.52 3.80 -3.32
C VAL A 185 30.63 3.95 -2.08
N VAL A 186 30.92 3.25 -0.98
CA VAL A 186 30.12 3.29 0.26
C VAL A 186 30.31 4.63 1.00
N ILE A 187 29.24 5.41 1.15
CA ILE A 187 29.25 6.70 1.89
C ILE A 187 29.01 6.46 3.38
N VAL A 188 28.01 5.62 3.71
CA VAL A 188 27.68 5.22 5.08
C VAL A 188 27.30 3.74 5.08
N GLY A 189 28.05 2.90 5.79
CA GLY A 189 27.81 1.45 5.80
C GLY A 189 26.52 1.01 6.51
N LYS A 190 26.06 1.76 7.51
CA LYS A 190 24.79 1.52 8.22
C LYS A 190 24.01 2.83 8.33
N VAL A 191 23.03 3.01 7.46
CA VAL A 191 22.28 4.27 7.34
C VAL A 191 20.82 4.15 7.76
N ALA A 192 20.19 2.99 7.59
CA ALA A 192 18.80 2.75 7.98
C ALA A 192 18.58 1.25 8.26
N THR A 193 17.40 0.91 8.78
CA THR A 193 16.95 -0.47 9.03
C THR A 193 15.69 -0.75 8.22
N GLY A 194 15.67 -1.88 7.51
CA GLY A 194 14.57 -2.27 6.63
C GLY A 194 13.50 -3.12 7.33
N PHE A 195 12.24 -2.81 7.07
CA PHE A 195 11.06 -3.54 7.56
C PHE A 195 10.09 -3.86 6.43
N SER A 196 9.31 -4.91 6.62
CA SER A 196 8.19 -5.28 5.77
C SER A 196 7.18 -6.15 6.54
N ILE A 197 6.10 -6.51 5.87
CA ILE A 197 5.17 -7.57 6.28
C ILE A 197 5.19 -8.76 5.29
N ASP A 198 6.12 -8.76 4.33
CA ASP A 198 6.40 -9.91 3.47
C ASP A 198 7.46 -10.81 4.14
N LYS A 199 7.21 -12.12 4.19
CA LYS A 199 8.15 -13.11 4.72
C LYS A 199 9.39 -13.33 3.84
N GLY A 200 9.41 -12.76 2.63
CA GLY A 200 10.53 -12.88 1.69
C GLY A 200 10.78 -14.32 1.28
N SER A 201 12.04 -14.75 1.38
CA SER A 201 12.46 -16.11 1.05
C SER A 201 12.14 -17.16 2.11
N SER A 202 11.62 -16.77 3.28
CA SER A 202 11.21 -17.72 4.32
C SER A 202 10.25 -18.79 3.77
N GLU A 203 10.63 -20.05 3.95
CA GLU A 203 9.80 -21.20 3.58
C GLU A 203 8.90 -21.67 4.73
N MET A 204 9.07 -21.11 5.94
CA MET A 204 8.21 -21.42 7.08
C MET A 204 6.74 -21.16 6.76
N ASN A 205 5.88 -22.02 7.28
CA ASN A 205 4.44 -21.90 7.09
C ASN A 205 3.90 -20.63 7.75
N TYR A 206 4.27 -20.37 9.00
CA TYR A 206 3.87 -19.17 9.72
C TYR A 206 4.82 -17.99 9.45
N PRO A 207 4.32 -16.80 9.13
CA PRO A 207 2.91 -16.47 8.88
C PRO A 207 2.52 -16.70 7.41
N ASN A 208 1.25 -17.02 7.15
CA ASN A 208 0.70 -17.04 5.79
C ASN A 208 -0.33 -15.92 5.51
N SER A 209 -0.59 -15.06 6.50
CA SER A 209 -1.56 -13.97 6.42
C SER A 209 -0.95 -12.61 6.81
N GLY A 210 -1.63 -11.52 6.42
CA GLY A 210 -1.23 -10.17 6.83
C GLY A 210 -1.28 -9.95 8.34
N MET A 211 -2.33 -10.43 9.00
CA MET A 211 -2.47 -10.37 10.45
C MET A 211 -1.42 -11.22 11.18
N GLY A 212 -1.02 -12.37 10.62
CA GLY A 212 0.07 -13.19 11.14
C GLY A 212 1.43 -12.48 11.03
N ALA A 213 1.71 -11.82 9.90
CA ALA A 213 2.93 -11.01 9.75
C ALA A 213 2.99 -9.84 10.75
N ILE A 214 1.86 -9.16 10.96
CA ILE A 214 1.73 -8.10 11.98
C ILE A 214 1.92 -8.67 13.39
N ALA A 215 1.31 -9.81 13.71
CA ALA A 215 1.44 -10.43 15.02
C ALA A 215 2.88 -10.90 15.29
N LEU A 216 3.54 -11.51 14.30
CA LEU A 216 4.94 -11.90 14.37
C LEU A 216 5.86 -10.69 14.60
N LEU A 217 5.68 -9.61 13.83
CA LEU A 217 6.42 -8.37 14.03
C LEU A 217 6.21 -7.82 15.46
N ARG A 218 4.96 -7.69 15.90
CA ARG A 218 4.62 -7.17 17.24
C ARG A 218 5.23 -8.05 18.35
N GLN A 219 5.13 -9.37 18.24
CA GLN A 219 5.74 -10.30 19.20
C GLN A 219 7.27 -10.16 19.21
N THR A 220 7.91 -10.07 18.05
CA THR A 220 9.36 -9.92 17.91
C THR A 220 9.86 -8.63 18.58
N MET A 221 9.10 -7.53 18.47
CA MET A 221 9.45 -6.26 19.13
C MET A 221 9.32 -6.34 20.67
N TYR A 222 8.30 -7.05 21.18
CA TYR A 222 8.20 -7.34 22.61
C TYR A 222 9.35 -8.22 23.10
N ASP A 223 9.76 -9.20 22.30
CA ASP A 223 10.87 -10.09 22.62
C ASP A 223 12.20 -9.37 22.66
N ALA A 224 12.47 -8.50 21.67
CA ALA A 224 13.67 -7.68 21.64
C ALA A 224 13.75 -6.75 22.86
N THR A 225 12.61 -6.17 23.26
CA THR A 225 12.51 -5.32 24.46
C THR A 225 12.73 -6.14 25.73
N TRP A 226 12.15 -7.34 25.82
CA TRP A 226 12.35 -8.23 26.95
C TRP A 226 13.81 -8.68 27.05
N TYR A 227 14.41 -9.10 25.93
CA TYR A 227 15.80 -9.53 25.82
C TYR A 227 16.78 -8.44 26.27
N LYS A 228 16.65 -7.21 25.74
CA LYS A 228 17.50 -6.06 26.13
C LYS A 228 17.46 -5.78 27.63
N ASN A 229 16.27 -5.87 28.22
CA ASN A 229 16.08 -5.52 29.62
C ASN A 229 16.38 -6.72 30.55
N ASN A 230 16.45 -7.95 30.03
CA ASN A 230 16.58 -9.14 30.86
C ASN A 230 18.01 -9.23 31.40
N THR A 231 18.15 -9.24 32.73
CA THR A 231 19.45 -9.34 33.39
C THR A 231 19.96 -10.78 33.43
N ASP A 232 19.06 -11.74 33.28
CA ASP A 232 19.38 -13.16 33.17
C ASP A 232 19.77 -13.50 31.73
N LYS A 233 21.07 -13.49 31.44
CA LYS A 233 21.65 -13.81 30.12
C LYS A 233 21.71 -15.33 29.88
N SER A 234 20.64 -16.05 30.21
CA SER A 234 20.57 -17.51 30.11
C SER A 234 20.62 -18.04 28.68
N PHE A 235 20.38 -17.18 27.68
CA PHE A 235 20.61 -17.49 26.26
C PHE A 235 21.04 -16.24 25.48
N TYR A 236 21.63 -16.47 24.31
CA TYR A 236 22.00 -15.46 23.33
C TYR A 236 21.13 -15.62 22.08
N ASP A 237 20.64 -14.51 21.53
CA ASP A 237 19.91 -14.47 20.26
C ASP A 237 20.43 -13.33 19.40
N GLU A 238 21.07 -13.69 18.29
CA GLU A 238 21.71 -12.74 17.35
C GLU A 238 20.67 -11.81 16.71
N SER A 239 19.48 -12.31 16.42
CA SER A 239 18.43 -11.51 15.80
C SER A 239 17.89 -10.44 16.77
N LEU A 240 17.64 -10.80 18.03
CA LEU A 240 17.16 -9.85 19.04
C LEU A 240 18.23 -8.82 19.42
N GLU A 241 19.51 -9.22 19.43
CA GLU A 241 20.64 -8.31 19.61
C GLU A 241 20.72 -7.31 18.43
N ALA A 242 20.66 -7.81 17.19
CA ALA A 242 20.70 -6.98 15.99
C ALA A 242 19.55 -5.96 15.90
N ILE A 243 18.33 -6.33 16.32
CA ILE A 243 17.19 -5.40 16.42
C ILE A 243 17.51 -4.27 17.40
N ASN A 244 18.03 -4.61 18.58
CA ASN A 244 18.32 -3.62 19.61
C ASN A 244 19.45 -2.66 19.23
N ASN A 245 20.37 -3.10 18.38
CA ASN A 245 21.49 -2.30 17.89
C ASN A 245 21.13 -1.41 16.70
N SER A 246 20.11 -1.78 15.91
CA SER A 246 19.74 -1.08 14.66
C SER A 246 18.46 -0.23 14.75
N LYS A 247 17.66 -0.35 15.81
CA LYS A 247 16.38 0.36 15.96
C LYS A 247 16.46 1.88 16.12
N GLU A 248 17.65 2.42 16.43
CA GLU A 248 17.88 3.88 16.51
C GLU A 248 18.26 4.48 15.16
N LEU A 249 18.55 3.65 14.16
CA LEU A 249 18.70 4.10 12.78
C LEU A 249 17.33 4.51 12.21
N PRO A 250 17.28 5.37 11.18
CA PRO A 250 16.08 5.57 10.38
C PRO A 250 15.44 4.23 9.98
N LEU A 251 14.12 4.10 10.09
CA LEU A 251 13.42 2.82 9.89
C LEU A 251 12.59 2.89 8.61
N ILE A 252 12.99 2.19 7.55
CA ILE A 252 12.28 2.19 6.27
C ILE A 252 11.35 0.99 6.20
N PHE A 253 10.04 1.24 6.03
CA PHE A 253 9.02 0.19 6.08
C PHE A 253 8.29 0.02 4.74
N GLN A 254 8.41 -1.17 4.14
CA GLN A 254 7.60 -1.57 2.98
C GLN A 254 6.26 -2.17 3.41
N ASN A 255 5.16 -1.55 3.00
CA ASN A 255 3.80 -2.08 3.13
C ASN A 255 3.25 -2.51 1.75
N ARG A 256 2.06 -3.12 1.72
CA ARG A 256 1.42 -3.61 0.48
C ARG A 256 0.35 -2.67 -0.06
N ASN A 257 -0.22 -1.81 0.78
CA ASN A 257 -1.30 -0.89 0.40
C ASN A 257 -1.46 0.27 1.39
N LYS A 258 -2.18 1.31 0.97
CA LYS A 258 -2.49 2.51 1.76
C LYS A 258 -3.16 2.24 3.12
N LEU A 259 -3.95 1.17 3.28
CA LEU A 259 -4.63 0.87 4.55
C LEU A 259 -3.65 0.33 5.60
N GLU A 260 -2.71 -0.50 5.18
CA GLU A 260 -1.65 -1.01 6.05
C GLU A 260 -0.73 0.10 6.54
N LEU A 261 -0.49 1.13 5.73
CA LEU A 261 0.31 2.29 6.12
C LEU A 261 -0.19 2.90 7.44
N ILE A 262 -1.49 3.15 7.54
CA ILE A 262 -2.11 3.73 8.75
C ILE A 262 -2.02 2.77 9.95
N ARG A 263 -2.24 1.47 9.74
CA ARG A 263 -2.17 0.47 10.82
C ARG A 263 -0.74 0.30 11.34
N LEU A 264 0.25 0.29 10.46
CA LEU A 264 1.66 0.20 10.81
C LEU A 264 2.14 1.46 11.53
N ALA A 265 1.55 2.62 11.25
CA ALA A 265 1.77 3.84 12.03
C ALA A 265 1.34 3.68 13.50
N GLU A 266 0.19 3.04 13.75
CA GLU A 266 -0.27 2.72 15.11
C GLU A 266 0.68 1.75 15.81
N ILE A 267 1.19 0.74 15.09
CA ILE A 267 2.17 -0.22 15.63
C ILE A 267 3.50 0.47 15.95
N GLY A 268 3.97 1.39 15.11
CA GLY A 268 5.15 2.19 15.42
C GLY A 268 4.99 2.96 16.74
N LYS A 269 3.83 3.61 16.91
CA LYS A 269 3.47 4.31 18.16
C LYS A 269 3.46 3.39 19.39
N GLU A 270 3.01 2.14 19.25
CA GLU A 270 3.01 1.12 20.32
C GLU A 270 4.42 0.91 20.92
N PHE A 271 5.47 0.97 20.08
CA PHE A 271 6.86 0.75 20.48
C PHE A 271 7.72 2.02 20.54
N GLY A 272 7.12 3.20 20.35
CA GLY A 272 7.85 4.47 20.28
C GLY A 272 8.77 4.60 19.07
N LEU A 273 8.44 3.93 17.97
CA LEU A 273 9.18 3.97 16.71
C LEU A 273 8.49 4.88 15.69
N THR A 274 9.30 5.60 14.91
CA THR A 274 8.83 6.41 13.78
C THR A 274 9.35 5.79 12.48
N PHE A 275 8.44 5.35 11.62
CA PHE A 275 8.78 4.74 10.35
C PHE A 275 8.79 5.77 9.21
N ILE A 276 9.72 5.58 8.28
CA ILE A 276 9.70 6.15 6.93
C ILE A 276 8.97 5.14 6.04
N MET A 277 7.75 5.46 5.64
CA MET A 277 6.87 4.51 4.94
C MET A 277 7.11 4.54 3.45
N LYS A 278 7.39 3.40 2.82
CA LYS A 278 7.42 3.27 1.36
C LYS A 278 5.98 3.19 0.85
N GLY A 279 5.58 4.14 0.00
CA GLY A 279 4.26 4.20 -0.61
C GLY A 279 4.07 3.25 -1.79
N ASN A 280 2.84 3.19 -2.28
CA ASN A 280 2.37 2.40 -3.42
C ASN A 280 1.85 3.27 -4.57
N GLY A 281 1.67 4.58 -4.37
CA GLY A 281 1.20 5.51 -5.41
C GLY A 281 -0.29 5.84 -5.33
N ASP A 282 -0.99 5.37 -4.29
CA ASP A 282 -2.42 5.55 -4.04
C ASP A 282 -2.72 6.34 -2.75
N GLU A 283 -1.71 6.97 -2.15
CA GLU A 283 -1.79 7.66 -0.85
C GLU A 283 -2.77 8.85 -0.84
N TYR A 284 -2.95 9.51 -1.99
CA TYR A 284 -3.91 10.61 -2.16
C TYR A 284 -5.34 10.25 -1.75
N GLN A 285 -5.68 8.96 -1.74
CA GLN A 285 -7.00 8.46 -1.35
C GLN A 285 -7.23 8.57 0.16
N LEU A 286 -6.16 8.65 0.96
CA LEU A 286 -6.18 8.75 2.43
C LEU A 286 -5.28 9.88 2.94
N ALA A 287 -5.07 10.93 2.13
CA ALA A 287 -4.06 11.95 2.40
C ALA A 287 -4.22 12.60 3.79
N LYS A 288 -5.47 12.85 4.22
CA LYS A 288 -5.76 13.41 5.54
C LYS A 288 -5.40 12.48 6.68
N GLU A 289 -5.76 11.19 6.58
CA GLU A 289 -5.37 10.17 7.56
C GLU A 289 -3.86 10.03 7.64
N ILE A 290 -3.16 10.09 6.49
CA ILE A 290 -1.70 10.00 6.44
C ILE A 290 -1.06 11.22 7.08
N THR A 291 -1.53 12.44 6.80
CA THR A 291 -1.05 13.65 7.48
C THR A 291 -1.22 13.55 9.00
N ASN A 292 -2.36 13.05 9.47
CA ASN A 292 -2.61 12.84 10.90
C ASN A 292 -1.70 11.78 11.53
N SER A 293 -1.11 10.88 10.73
CA SER A 293 -0.14 9.90 11.22
C SER A 293 1.23 10.53 11.53
N GLY A 294 1.57 11.63 10.84
CA GLY A 294 2.85 12.33 10.96
C GLY A 294 4.04 11.60 10.34
N LEU A 295 3.80 10.57 9.51
CA LEU A 295 4.87 9.76 8.94
C LEU A 295 5.41 10.34 7.62
N PRO A 296 6.74 10.39 7.42
CA PRO A 296 7.33 10.70 6.12
C PRO A 296 7.16 9.53 5.14
N LEU A 297 7.05 9.85 3.85
CA LEU A 297 6.77 8.88 2.80
C LEU A 297 7.84 8.83 1.72
N VAL A 298 8.16 7.62 1.25
CA VAL A 298 8.93 7.38 0.03
C VAL A 298 7.97 6.97 -1.08
N ILE A 299 7.63 7.89 -1.98
CA ILE A 299 6.61 7.71 -3.00
C ILE A 299 7.23 7.19 -4.31
N PRO A 300 6.80 6.02 -4.81
CA PRO A 300 7.23 5.55 -6.13
C PRO A 300 6.64 6.43 -7.23
N ILE A 301 7.50 6.94 -8.10
CA ILE A 301 7.07 7.72 -9.29
C ILE A 301 6.74 6.77 -10.45
N ASN A 302 5.81 5.86 -10.16
CA ASN A 302 5.35 4.79 -11.05
C ASN A 302 3.82 4.81 -11.13
N PHE A 303 3.29 5.53 -12.12
CA PHE A 303 1.84 5.65 -12.28
C PHE A 303 1.25 4.46 -13.05
N PRO A 304 0.00 4.05 -12.74
CA PRO A 304 -0.69 2.99 -13.46
C PRO A 304 -0.75 3.24 -14.96
N ALA A 305 -0.60 2.16 -15.73
CA ALA A 305 -0.88 2.16 -17.16
C ALA A 305 -2.40 2.34 -17.39
N ALA A 306 -2.77 2.83 -18.58
CA ALA A 306 -4.18 2.88 -18.97
C ALA A 306 -4.74 1.45 -19.03
N PRO A 307 -5.89 1.17 -18.39
CA PRO A 307 -6.55 -0.12 -18.53
C PRO A 307 -7.02 -0.31 -19.96
N ASP A 308 -7.16 -1.57 -20.37
CA ASP A 308 -7.74 -1.89 -21.67
C ASP A 308 -9.25 -1.69 -21.64
N VAL A 309 -9.71 -0.79 -22.50
CA VAL A 309 -11.11 -0.38 -22.64
C VAL A 309 -11.49 -0.26 -24.12
N GLU A 310 -10.68 -0.83 -25.02
CA GLU A 310 -10.95 -0.79 -26.47
C GLU A 310 -12.15 -1.67 -26.85
N ASP A 311 -12.31 -2.81 -26.17
CA ASP A 311 -13.50 -3.66 -26.28
C ASP A 311 -14.56 -3.30 -25.24
N VAL A 312 -15.82 -3.20 -25.68
CA VAL A 312 -16.94 -2.77 -24.85
C VAL A 312 -17.23 -3.77 -23.73
N TYR A 313 -17.18 -5.08 -24.00
CA TYR A 313 -17.47 -6.11 -23.00
C TYR A 313 -16.35 -6.22 -21.96
N GLU A 314 -15.10 -6.13 -22.42
CA GLU A 314 -13.92 -6.12 -21.56
C GLU A 314 -13.89 -4.85 -20.68
N SER A 315 -14.31 -3.69 -21.20
CA SER A 315 -14.35 -2.43 -20.43
C SER A 315 -15.31 -2.47 -19.24
N VAL A 316 -16.39 -3.28 -19.30
CA VAL A 316 -17.34 -3.46 -18.18
C VAL A 316 -16.69 -4.18 -17.01
N LEU A 317 -15.73 -5.08 -17.30
CA LEU A 317 -15.00 -5.83 -16.28
C LEU A 317 -13.93 -4.99 -15.55
N VAL A 318 -13.57 -3.81 -16.09
CA VAL A 318 -12.63 -2.90 -15.43
C VAL A 318 -13.29 -2.26 -14.20
N PRO A 319 -12.77 -2.49 -12.98
CA PRO A 319 -13.31 -1.88 -11.77
C PRO A 319 -13.34 -0.35 -11.85
N TYR A 320 -14.37 0.27 -11.26
CA TYR A 320 -14.52 1.72 -11.26
C TYR A 320 -13.35 2.43 -10.56
N GLU A 321 -12.86 1.84 -9.46
CA GLU A 321 -11.67 2.31 -8.75
C GLU A 321 -10.40 2.31 -9.61
N ASP A 322 -10.22 1.34 -10.49
CA ASP A 322 -9.03 1.23 -11.36
C ASP A 322 -9.05 2.34 -12.44
N LEU A 323 -10.22 2.65 -13.01
CA LEU A 323 -10.41 3.78 -13.93
C LEU A 323 -10.08 5.11 -13.24
N LYS A 324 -10.63 5.35 -12.05
CA LYS A 324 -10.32 6.57 -11.28
C LYS A 324 -8.86 6.62 -10.86
N HIS A 325 -8.28 5.51 -10.44
CA HIS A 325 -6.87 5.44 -10.03
C HIS A 325 -5.93 5.79 -11.18
N TRP A 326 -6.21 5.32 -12.40
CA TRP A 326 -5.45 5.71 -13.58
C TRP A 326 -5.41 7.23 -13.79
N GLU A 327 -6.56 7.89 -13.66
CA GLU A 327 -6.66 9.34 -13.85
C GLU A 327 -6.01 10.13 -12.71
N LEU A 328 -6.20 9.69 -11.46
CA LEU A 328 -5.86 10.45 -10.26
C LEU A 328 -4.46 10.16 -9.70
N ALA A 329 -3.88 8.98 -9.92
CA ALA A 329 -2.54 8.67 -9.40
C ALA A 329 -1.44 9.72 -9.71
N PRO A 330 -1.44 10.42 -10.87
CA PRO A 330 -0.49 11.51 -11.13
C PRO A 330 -0.61 12.72 -10.19
N THR A 331 -1.76 12.91 -9.53
CA THR A 331 -1.96 13.97 -8.54
C THR A 331 -1.39 13.57 -7.17
N ASN A 332 -0.98 12.32 -6.98
CA ASN A 332 -0.56 11.82 -5.67
C ASN A 332 0.47 12.72 -4.96
N PRO A 333 1.60 13.10 -5.60
CA PRO A 333 2.55 14.00 -4.96
C PRO A 333 1.97 15.39 -4.64
N SER A 334 1.10 15.95 -5.48
CA SER A 334 0.54 17.29 -5.30
C SER A 334 -0.53 17.35 -4.22
N VAL A 335 -1.30 16.27 -4.05
CA VAL A 335 -2.24 16.12 -2.93
C VAL A 335 -1.48 16.02 -1.61
N LEU A 336 -0.43 15.18 -1.56
CA LEU A 336 0.41 15.04 -0.37
C LEU A 336 1.13 16.33 0.01
N GLU A 337 1.63 17.08 -0.99
CA GLU A 337 2.20 18.41 -0.79
C GLU A 337 1.21 19.38 -0.13
N LYS A 338 -0.03 19.45 -0.66
CA LYS A 338 -1.06 20.35 -0.15
C LYS A 338 -1.47 20.02 1.29
N GLU A 339 -1.46 18.74 1.64
CA GLU A 339 -1.74 18.27 3.00
C GLU A 339 -0.51 18.34 3.92
N GLY A 340 0.64 18.83 3.43
CA GLY A 340 1.86 19.07 4.21
C GLY A 340 2.65 17.81 4.56
N VAL A 341 2.47 16.72 3.82
CA VAL A 341 3.21 15.46 4.05
C VAL A 341 4.65 15.59 3.56
N GLU A 342 5.61 15.16 4.38
CA GLU A 342 7.01 15.08 3.98
C GLU A 342 7.23 13.89 3.04
N ILE A 343 7.59 14.17 1.78
CA ILE A 343 7.73 13.16 0.72
C ILE A 343 9.15 13.13 0.14
N ALA A 344 9.63 11.92 -0.13
CA ALA A 344 10.79 11.63 -0.98
C ALA A 344 10.35 10.79 -2.18
N PHE A 345 11.08 10.84 -3.29
CA PHE A 345 10.76 10.05 -4.49
C PHE A 345 11.71 8.85 -4.68
N THR A 346 11.16 7.74 -5.17
CA THR A 346 11.93 6.55 -5.55
C THR A 346 11.60 6.12 -6.98
N ALA A 347 12.60 5.55 -7.67
CA ALA A 347 12.42 4.90 -8.96
C ALA A 347 11.95 3.45 -8.84
N ASP A 348 11.82 2.92 -7.63
CA ASP A 348 11.30 1.58 -7.37
C ASP A 348 9.95 1.30 -8.07
N GLY A 349 9.77 0.07 -8.53
CA GLY A 349 8.58 -0.38 -9.26
C GLY A 349 8.54 -0.02 -10.76
N LEU A 350 9.40 0.88 -11.26
CA LEU A 350 9.47 1.18 -12.69
C LEU A 350 10.13 0.04 -13.47
N LYS A 351 9.37 -0.56 -14.40
CA LYS A 351 9.93 -1.53 -15.38
C LYS A 351 10.92 -0.87 -16.35
N ASP A 352 10.62 0.37 -16.75
CA ASP A 352 11.51 1.20 -17.58
C ASP A 352 11.86 2.47 -16.82
N LYS A 353 13.08 2.50 -16.27
CA LYS A 353 13.62 3.64 -15.51
C LYS A 353 13.54 4.95 -16.29
N LYS A 354 13.57 4.93 -17.63
CA LYS A 354 13.47 6.15 -18.47
C LYS A 354 12.15 6.90 -18.28
N GLN A 355 11.12 6.25 -17.75
CA GLN A 355 9.84 6.89 -17.44
C GLN A 355 9.89 7.80 -16.21
N PHE A 356 10.91 7.66 -15.34
CA PHE A 356 10.99 8.37 -14.07
C PHE A 356 10.82 9.89 -14.24
N ARG A 357 11.67 10.53 -15.04
CA ARG A 357 11.56 11.97 -15.33
C ARG A 357 10.23 12.34 -15.99
N LYS A 358 9.74 11.52 -16.92
CA LYS A 358 8.44 11.77 -17.58
C LYS A 358 7.30 11.79 -16.56
N ASN A 359 7.34 10.90 -15.58
CA ASN A 359 6.34 10.82 -14.52
C ASN A 359 6.49 11.98 -13.52
N ILE A 360 7.70 12.42 -13.18
CA ILE A 360 7.90 13.66 -12.39
C ILE A 360 7.26 14.86 -13.09
N LEU A 361 7.54 15.04 -14.39
CA LEU A 361 6.93 16.11 -15.19
C LEU A 361 5.40 15.97 -15.24
N LYS A 362 4.90 14.73 -15.30
CA LYS A 362 3.45 14.46 -15.22
C LYS A 362 2.90 14.92 -13.87
N ALA A 363 3.58 14.65 -12.75
CA ALA A 363 3.15 15.10 -11.42
C ALA A 363 3.14 16.63 -11.30
N VAL A 364 4.19 17.31 -11.80
CA VAL A 364 4.26 18.78 -11.85
C VAL A 364 3.09 19.35 -12.65
N LYS A 365 2.80 18.75 -13.80
CA LYS A 365 1.63 19.11 -14.62
C LYS A 365 0.29 18.90 -13.90
N HIS A 366 0.24 17.99 -12.93
CA HIS A 366 -0.93 17.73 -12.07
C HIS A 366 -0.86 18.47 -10.73
N GLY A 367 -0.08 19.55 -10.66
CA GLY A 367 -0.12 20.54 -9.59
C GLY A 367 0.95 20.41 -8.51
N LEU A 368 1.93 19.51 -8.66
CA LEU A 368 3.10 19.44 -7.77
C LEU A 368 4.01 20.64 -8.06
N THR A 369 4.46 21.37 -7.03
CA THR A 369 5.42 22.47 -7.26
C THR A 369 6.81 21.94 -7.64
N LYS A 370 7.57 22.73 -8.40
CA LYS A 370 8.94 22.37 -8.81
C LYS A 370 9.87 22.32 -7.59
N GLU A 371 9.64 23.22 -6.63
CA GLU A 371 10.34 23.33 -5.37
C GLU A 371 10.19 22.04 -4.55
N THR A 372 8.96 21.58 -4.32
CA THR A 372 8.71 20.33 -3.60
C THR A 372 9.23 19.12 -4.37
N ALA A 373 9.10 19.11 -5.70
CA ALA A 373 9.65 18.03 -6.53
C ALA A 373 11.17 17.92 -6.37
N LEU A 374 11.90 19.04 -6.37
CA LEU A 374 13.34 19.06 -6.15
C LEU A 374 13.69 18.63 -4.73
N LYS A 375 13.01 19.20 -3.73
CA LYS A 375 13.21 18.87 -2.30
C LYS A 375 13.05 17.36 -2.05
N ALA A 376 12.03 16.74 -2.64
CA ALA A 376 11.73 15.31 -2.53
C ALA A 376 12.79 14.41 -3.20
N LEU A 377 13.56 14.94 -4.15
CA LEU A 377 14.64 14.21 -4.82
C LEU A 377 16.00 14.37 -4.11
N THR A 378 16.17 15.40 -3.27
CA THR A 378 17.48 15.79 -2.74
C THR A 378 17.50 15.99 -1.22
N LYS A 379 16.93 17.08 -0.72
CA LYS A 379 17.05 17.49 0.68
C LYS A 379 16.24 16.63 1.64
N THR A 380 15.00 16.27 1.28
CA THR A 380 14.16 15.39 2.10
C THR A 380 14.82 14.02 2.33
N PRO A 381 15.26 13.28 1.30
CA PRO A 381 15.90 11.98 1.55
C PRO A 381 17.19 12.09 2.36
N ALA A 382 18.02 13.12 2.16
CA ALA A 382 19.20 13.35 2.99
C ALA A 382 18.88 13.64 4.46
N ASN A 383 17.82 14.43 4.72
CA ASN A 383 17.35 14.72 6.08
C ASN A 383 16.82 13.47 6.79
N LEU A 384 15.99 12.68 6.12
CA LEU A 384 15.40 11.47 6.68
C LEU A 384 16.46 10.43 7.09
N LEU A 385 17.59 10.41 6.39
CA LEU A 385 18.73 9.56 6.69
C LEU A 385 19.72 10.16 7.72
N GLY A 386 19.57 11.44 8.07
CA GLY A 386 20.53 12.15 8.92
C GLY A 386 21.89 12.40 8.27
N VAL A 387 21.93 12.55 6.94
CA VAL A 387 23.17 12.73 6.14
C VAL A 387 23.21 14.04 5.34
N LEU A 388 22.37 15.02 5.71
CA LEU A 388 22.34 16.33 5.03
C LEU A 388 23.68 17.08 5.11
N ASP A 389 24.52 16.78 6.10
CA ASP A 389 25.89 17.29 6.22
C ASP A 389 26.82 16.78 5.09
N LYS A 390 26.45 15.67 4.43
CA LYS A 390 27.26 15.03 3.38
C LYS A 390 26.72 15.28 1.97
N ILE A 391 25.42 15.15 1.77
CA ILE A 391 24.74 15.20 0.45
C ILE A 391 23.35 15.85 0.54
N GLY A 392 22.71 16.11 -0.61
CA GLY A 392 21.31 16.59 -0.69
C GLY A 392 21.15 18.08 -1.04
N THR A 393 22.21 18.87 -0.92
CA THR A 393 22.29 20.27 -1.42
C THR A 393 23.70 20.56 -1.93
N LEU A 394 23.89 21.67 -2.65
CA LEU A 394 25.21 22.13 -3.09
C LEU A 394 25.78 23.14 -2.09
N GLU A 395 26.53 22.67 -1.11
CA GLU A 395 27.15 23.51 -0.09
C GLU A 395 28.63 23.14 0.09
N VAL A 396 29.44 24.12 0.52
CA VAL A 396 30.87 23.91 0.79
C VAL A 396 31.04 22.84 1.87
N GLY A 397 31.94 21.89 1.63
CA GLY A 397 32.23 20.76 2.51
C GLY A 397 31.43 19.49 2.18
N LYS A 398 30.41 19.56 1.33
CA LYS A 398 29.62 18.39 0.90
C LYS A 398 30.28 17.64 -0.26
N ILE A 399 29.89 16.38 -0.42
CA ILE A 399 30.30 15.54 -1.55
C ILE A 399 29.78 16.15 -2.85
N ALA A 400 30.64 16.22 -3.87
CA ALA A 400 30.34 16.78 -5.17
C ALA A 400 29.44 15.85 -6.02
N ASN A 401 28.15 15.82 -5.69
CA ASN A 401 27.10 15.11 -6.41
C ASN A 401 26.15 16.09 -7.10
N PHE A 402 26.28 16.28 -8.42
CA PHE A 402 25.46 17.26 -9.15
C PHE A 402 25.19 16.89 -10.61
N LEU A 403 24.11 17.43 -11.17
CA LEU A 403 23.72 17.30 -12.57
C LEU A 403 24.06 18.57 -13.33
N ILE A 404 24.46 18.43 -14.60
CA ILE A 404 24.54 19.56 -15.53
C ILE A 404 23.46 19.43 -16.60
N THR A 405 22.61 20.45 -16.73
CA THR A 405 21.44 20.43 -17.62
C THR A 405 21.42 21.61 -18.58
N SER A 406 20.67 21.48 -19.68
CA SER A 406 20.51 22.54 -20.69
C SER A 406 19.65 23.72 -20.24
N GLY A 407 18.93 23.58 -19.14
CA GLY A 407 17.90 24.49 -18.66
C GLY A 407 17.32 24.01 -17.33
N ASP A 408 16.17 24.55 -16.94
CA ASP A 408 15.42 24.07 -15.78
C ASP A 408 15.05 22.58 -15.94
N TYR A 409 15.41 21.75 -14.95
CA TYR A 409 15.19 20.31 -14.97
C TYR A 409 13.73 19.93 -15.20
N PHE A 410 12.78 20.76 -14.76
CA PHE A 410 11.35 20.50 -14.83
C PHE A 410 10.69 21.02 -16.12
N GLU A 411 11.47 21.48 -17.10
CA GLU A 411 10.98 21.84 -18.44
C GLU A 411 11.01 20.65 -19.39
N ALA A 412 9.96 20.48 -20.21
CA ALA A 412 9.81 19.29 -21.05
C ALA A 412 10.96 19.08 -22.06
N ASP A 413 11.55 20.16 -22.56
CA ASP A 413 12.66 20.16 -23.51
C ASP A 413 14.06 20.17 -22.87
N CYS A 414 14.13 20.20 -21.53
CA CYS A 414 15.42 20.14 -20.83
C CYS A 414 16.12 18.80 -21.04
N THR A 415 17.42 18.89 -21.29
CA THR A 415 18.34 17.78 -21.50
C THR A 415 19.32 17.72 -20.34
N VAL A 416 19.42 16.56 -19.68
CA VAL A 416 20.51 16.27 -18.73
C VAL A 416 21.73 15.84 -19.53
N PHE A 417 22.82 16.59 -19.41
CA PHE A 417 24.06 16.32 -20.14
C PHE A 417 24.97 15.41 -19.34
N GLU A 418 25.17 15.72 -18.06
CA GLU A 418 26.13 15.03 -17.20
C GLU A 418 25.56 14.81 -15.81
N ASN A 419 26.06 13.77 -15.17
CA ASN A 419 25.86 13.48 -13.76
C ASN A 419 27.24 13.31 -13.13
N TRP A 420 27.58 14.19 -12.20
CA TRP A 420 28.82 14.16 -11.46
C TRP A 420 28.56 13.46 -10.13
N VAL A 421 29.35 12.42 -9.84
CA VAL A 421 29.18 11.59 -8.64
C VAL A 421 30.53 11.51 -7.92
N GLN A 422 30.58 11.99 -6.67
CA GLN A 422 31.80 12.18 -5.90
C GLN A 422 32.89 12.91 -6.71
N GLY A 423 32.50 13.91 -7.50
CA GLY A 423 33.39 14.69 -8.36
C GLY A 423 33.88 13.99 -9.62
N GLU A 424 33.44 12.76 -9.91
CA GLU A 424 33.70 12.11 -11.20
C GLU A 424 32.62 12.43 -12.23
N LYS A 425 33.06 12.66 -13.47
CA LYS A 425 32.20 13.03 -14.60
C LYS A 425 31.60 11.80 -15.29
N TYR A 426 30.27 11.72 -15.35
CA TYR A 426 29.55 10.78 -16.21
C TYR A 426 28.75 11.51 -17.28
N VAL A 427 29.14 11.33 -18.55
CA VAL A 427 28.46 11.93 -19.71
C VAL A 427 27.24 11.10 -20.11
N LEU A 428 26.06 11.70 -20.01
CA LEU A 428 24.79 11.10 -20.43
C LEU A 428 24.45 11.51 -21.87
N LYS A 429 24.69 12.79 -22.20
CA LYS A 429 24.49 13.39 -23.53
C LYS A 429 25.51 14.49 -23.79
N GLU A 430 25.95 14.60 -25.04
CA GLU A 430 26.93 15.60 -25.47
C GLU A 430 26.38 17.04 -25.41
N LYS A 431 27.17 17.98 -24.85
CA LYS A 431 26.80 19.39 -24.63
C LYS A 431 26.81 20.26 -25.90
N ASP A 432 27.70 19.95 -26.86
CA ASP A 432 28.08 20.86 -27.96
C ASP A 432 27.42 20.60 -29.32
N GLN A 433 26.40 19.76 -29.38
CA GLN A 433 25.75 19.43 -30.66
C GLN A 433 24.54 20.34 -30.98
N SER A 434 24.28 21.44 -30.27
CA SER A 434 23.13 22.31 -30.57
C SER A 434 23.31 23.24 -31.78
N GLU A 435 24.52 23.35 -32.34
CA GLU A 435 24.83 24.35 -33.37
C GLU A 435 24.75 23.86 -34.82
N LEU A 436 24.48 22.57 -35.06
CA LEU A 436 24.49 22.00 -36.42
C LEU A 436 23.13 22.11 -37.13
N ALA A 437 22.08 22.58 -36.48
CA ALA A 437 20.78 22.81 -37.12
C ALA A 437 20.85 23.98 -38.12
N GLY A 438 20.40 23.76 -39.35
CA GLY A 438 20.66 24.70 -40.44
C GLY A 438 20.18 24.20 -41.79
N LYS A 439 20.12 25.12 -42.77
CA LYS A 439 20.05 24.76 -44.18
C LYS A 439 21.45 24.70 -44.75
N TYR A 440 21.75 23.61 -45.44
CA TYR A 440 23.06 23.32 -46.02
C TYR A 440 22.92 22.91 -47.48
N SER A 441 24.00 23.04 -48.24
CA SER A 441 24.13 22.43 -49.56
C SER A 441 25.15 21.30 -49.51
N LEU A 442 24.68 20.08 -49.69
CA LEU A 442 25.51 18.90 -49.87
C LEU A 442 25.92 18.80 -51.35
N VAL A 443 27.22 18.81 -51.61
CA VAL A 443 27.82 18.77 -52.95
C VAL A 443 28.75 17.58 -53.05
N PHE A 444 28.60 16.80 -54.12
CA PHE A 444 29.51 15.73 -54.48
C PHE A 444 30.51 16.19 -55.54
N ASN A 445 31.70 15.60 -55.57
CA ASN A 445 32.72 15.91 -56.59
C ASN A 445 32.31 15.56 -58.03
N ASN A 446 31.29 14.72 -58.22
CA ASN A 446 30.69 14.42 -59.53
C ASN A 446 29.64 15.47 -59.98
N GLY A 447 29.49 16.57 -59.24
CA GLY A 447 28.59 17.67 -59.57
C GLY A 447 27.15 17.53 -59.07
N LYS A 448 26.77 16.40 -58.45
CA LYS A 448 25.43 16.25 -57.85
C LYS A 448 25.32 17.12 -56.58
N LYS A 449 24.25 17.92 -56.50
CA LYS A 449 23.96 18.82 -55.37
C LYS A 449 22.58 18.53 -54.77
N TYR A 450 22.50 18.57 -53.44
CA TYR A 450 21.27 18.48 -52.68
C TYR A 450 21.12 19.73 -51.80
N SER A 451 19.91 20.29 -51.77
CA SER A 451 19.53 21.21 -50.70
C SER A 451 19.16 20.37 -49.48
N THR A 452 19.80 20.63 -48.36
CA THR A 452 19.69 19.80 -47.15
C THR A 452 19.25 20.64 -45.97
N GLU A 453 18.36 20.09 -45.15
CA GLU A 453 17.92 20.70 -43.92
C GLU A 453 18.24 19.75 -42.77
N ILE A 454 19.06 20.22 -41.84
CA ILE A 454 19.34 19.54 -40.59
C ILE A 454 18.47 20.20 -39.52
N SER A 455 17.57 19.43 -38.95
CA SER A 455 16.66 19.86 -37.89
C SER A 455 16.84 18.99 -36.66
N GLY A 456 16.69 19.56 -35.46
CA GLY A 456 16.94 18.86 -34.20
C GLY A 456 17.74 19.72 -33.22
N LYS A 457 17.82 19.27 -31.96
CA LYS A 457 18.57 19.91 -30.87
C LYS A 457 19.30 18.83 -30.06
N SER A 458 20.41 19.20 -29.42
CA SER A 458 21.10 18.37 -28.42
C SER A 458 21.49 16.96 -28.92
N GLY A 459 22.05 16.89 -30.13
CA GLY A 459 22.64 15.66 -30.70
C GLY A 459 21.68 14.67 -31.35
N ILE A 460 20.38 14.96 -31.39
CA ILE A 460 19.40 14.21 -32.18
C ILE A 460 19.06 15.06 -33.40
N PHE A 461 19.50 14.63 -34.58
CA PHE A 461 19.30 15.35 -35.83
C PHE A 461 18.53 14.52 -36.85
N SER A 462 17.53 15.13 -37.47
CA SER A 462 16.92 14.68 -38.72
C SER A 462 17.55 15.39 -39.91
N LEU A 463 17.79 14.64 -40.98
CA LEU A 463 18.30 15.17 -42.24
C LEU A 463 17.21 15.02 -43.31
N THR A 464 16.83 16.14 -43.92
CA THR A 464 16.00 16.14 -45.12
C THR A 464 16.83 16.60 -46.31
N LEU A 465 16.75 15.91 -47.44
CA LEU A 465 17.42 16.27 -48.69
C LEU A 465 16.42 16.51 -49.81
N ASN A 466 16.68 17.51 -50.65
CA ASN A 466 15.88 17.86 -51.83
C ASN A 466 16.79 17.96 -53.06
N SER A 467 16.46 17.19 -54.10
CA SER A 467 17.24 17.09 -55.35
C SER A 467 16.54 17.80 -56.51
N GLY A 468 16.36 19.12 -56.46
CA GLY A 468 15.90 19.97 -57.59
C GLY A 468 14.49 19.72 -58.17
N ASN A 469 13.97 18.50 -58.07
CA ASN A 469 12.61 18.05 -58.32
C ASN A 469 11.97 17.78 -56.94
N LYS A 470 10.72 18.18 -56.76
CA LYS A 470 9.95 18.30 -55.49
C LYS A 470 9.75 17.00 -54.63
N ASN A 471 10.68 16.05 -54.64
CA ASN A 471 10.61 14.86 -53.79
C ASN A 471 11.55 15.01 -52.59
N GLU A 472 10.94 15.08 -51.40
CA GLU A 472 11.62 15.13 -50.12
C GLU A 472 12.23 13.75 -49.79
N ILE A 473 13.55 13.69 -49.61
CA ILE A 473 14.28 12.48 -49.24
C ILE A 473 14.62 12.55 -47.75
N LYS A 474 14.11 11.60 -46.96
CA LYS A 474 14.49 11.47 -45.54
C LYS A 474 15.83 10.74 -45.42
N GLY A 475 16.77 11.39 -44.76
CA GLY A 475 18.09 10.85 -44.43
C GLY A 475 18.30 10.70 -42.92
N LYS A 476 19.25 9.85 -42.54
CA LYS A 476 19.77 9.75 -41.18
C LYS A 476 21.14 10.40 -41.14
N ILE A 477 21.37 11.20 -40.11
CA ILE A 477 22.68 11.78 -39.79
C ILE A 477 23.03 11.40 -38.34
N LYS A 478 24.27 10.94 -38.12
CA LYS A 478 24.82 10.68 -36.79
C LYS A 478 26.10 11.50 -36.66
N VAL A 479 26.22 12.24 -35.57
CA VAL A 479 27.40 13.05 -35.25
C VAL A 479 27.94 12.60 -33.89
N SER A 480 29.23 12.31 -33.81
CA SER A 480 29.92 11.90 -32.59
C SER A 480 31.25 12.64 -32.54
N GLU A 481 31.46 13.50 -31.54
CA GLU A 481 32.54 14.49 -31.52
C GLU A 481 32.57 15.30 -32.83
N ASN A 482 33.62 15.11 -33.64
CA ASN A 482 33.76 15.72 -34.96
C ASN A 482 33.44 14.76 -36.12
N LEU A 483 33.12 13.49 -35.87
CA LEU A 483 32.83 12.50 -36.92
C LEU A 483 31.35 12.53 -37.33
N VAL A 484 31.10 12.47 -38.63
CA VAL A 484 29.75 12.54 -39.22
C VAL A 484 29.51 11.34 -40.12
N ALA A 485 28.38 10.67 -39.91
CA ALA A 485 27.87 9.63 -40.80
C ALA A 485 26.48 10.04 -41.32
N ILE A 486 26.32 10.07 -42.64
CA ILE A 486 25.05 10.38 -43.31
C ILE A 486 24.63 9.18 -44.16
N SER A 487 23.35 8.80 -44.11
CA SER A 487 22.80 7.79 -44.99
C SER A 487 21.41 8.17 -45.48
N PHE A 488 21.14 7.96 -46.76
CA PHE A 488 19.83 8.21 -47.36
C PHE A 488 19.61 7.31 -48.58
N SER A 489 18.34 7.12 -48.96
CA SER A 489 17.94 6.30 -50.09
C SER A 489 17.10 7.11 -51.08
N GLU A 490 17.49 7.09 -52.34
CA GLU A 490 16.74 7.72 -53.44
C GLU A 490 16.28 6.61 -54.40
N LYS A 491 14.98 6.36 -54.49
CA LYS A 491 14.40 5.30 -55.36
C LYS A 491 15.05 3.92 -55.14
N GLY A 492 15.34 3.55 -53.89
CA GLY A 492 15.94 2.27 -53.53
C GLY A 492 17.47 2.20 -53.65
N LYS A 493 18.13 3.25 -54.17
CA LYS A 493 19.60 3.35 -54.24
C LYS A 493 20.14 4.05 -52.99
N TRP A 494 20.93 3.33 -52.19
CA TRP A 494 21.50 3.84 -50.96
C TRP A 494 22.79 4.63 -51.18
N THR A 495 22.90 5.75 -50.49
CA THR A 495 24.13 6.55 -50.37
C THR A 495 24.56 6.56 -48.91
N ARG A 496 25.84 6.27 -48.65
CA ARG A 496 26.46 6.29 -47.32
C ARG A 496 27.66 7.21 -47.33
N LEU A 497 27.69 8.20 -46.46
CA LEU A 497 28.73 9.21 -46.38
C LEU A 497 29.35 9.15 -44.99
N SER A 498 30.68 9.28 -44.92
CA SER A 498 31.46 9.37 -43.70
C SER A 498 32.43 10.54 -43.80
N GLY A 499 32.50 11.36 -42.78
CA GLY A 499 33.32 12.57 -42.80
C GLY A 499 33.50 13.15 -41.43
N TRP A 500 33.95 14.39 -41.40
CA TRP A 500 34.07 15.17 -40.18
C TRP A 500 33.44 16.54 -40.34
N VAL A 501 33.10 17.17 -39.22
CA VAL A 501 32.59 18.53 -39.12
C VAL A 501 33.56 19.38 -38.29
N ASN A 502 33.86 20.57 -38.79
CA ASN A 502 34.57 21.61 -38.05
C ASN A 502 33.95 22.97 -38.39
N GLU A 503 33.58 23.77 -37.38
CA GLU A 503 32.95 25.09 -37.57
C GLU A 503 31.80 25.09 -38.59
N ARG A 504 30.91 24.07 -38.53
CA ARG A 504 29.75 23.86 -39.43
C ARG A 504 30.08 23.59 -40.91
N LYS A 505 31.34 23.30 -41.23
CA LYS A 505 31.74 22.76 -42.54
C LYS A 505 31.89 21.26 -42.42
N PHE A 506 31.14 20.53 -43.23
CA PHE A 506 31.20 19.08 -43.29
C PHE A 506 31.98 18.67 -44.52
N THR A 507 32.90 17.73 -44.36
CA THR A 507 33.70 17.19 -45.46
C THR A 507 33.96 15.71 -45.25
N GLY A 508 33.98 14.93 -46.32
CA GLY A 508 34.31 13.53 -46.19
C GLY A 508 34.29 12.73 -47.48
N THR A 509 34.27 11.41 -47.31
CA THR A 509 34.16 10.42 -48.38
C THR A 509 32.84 9.66 -48.28
N GLY A 510 32.41 9.02 -49.35
CA GLY A 510 31.15 8.29 -49.38
C GLY A 510 31.16 7.17 -50.40
N ILE A 511 30.15 6.32 -50.31
CA ILE A 511 29.90 5.20 -51.21
C ILE A 511 28.47 5.33 -51.74
N LEU A 512 28.34 5.46 -53.06
CA LEU A 512 27.06 5.43 -53.75
C LEU A 512 26.60 3.99 -54.02
N SER A 513 25.35 3.82 -54.44
CA SER A 513 24.81 2.55 -54.88
C SER A 513 25.61 2.01 -56.07
N GLY A 514 26.21 0.82 -55.92
CA GLY A 514 27.13 0.23 -56.92
C GLY A 514 28.61 0.24 -56.52
N ASN A 515 28.93 0.61 -55.26
CA ASN A 515 30.28 0.64 -54.69
C ASN A 515 31.21 1.73 -55.26
N GLU A 516 30.66 2.71 -55.96
CA GLU A 516 31.37 3.90 -56.43
C GLU A 516 31.77 4.80 -55.24
N LYS A 517 33.06 5.12 -55.13
CA LYS A 517 33.60 6.00 -54.08
C LYS A 517 33.49 7.47 -54.51
N ILE A 518 33.07 8.32 -53.59
CA ILE A 518 32.86 9.75 -53.84
C ILE A 518 33.45 10.61 -52.73
N THR A 519 33.77 11.87 -53.01
CA THR A 519 34.06 12.87 -51.98
C THR A 519 32.94 13.89 -51.94
N TRP A 520 32.63 14.39 -50.75
CA TRP A 520 31.51 15.29 -50.53
C TRP A 520 31.89 16.42 -49.59
N SER A 521 31.22 17.56 -49.75
CA SER A 521 31.24 18.66 -48.81
C SER A 521 29.82 19.15 -48.56
N MET A 522 29.54 19.63 -47.36
CA MET A 522 28.26 20.22 -47.03
C MET A 522 28.50 21.52 -46.25
N ASN A 523 28.07 22.62 -46.85
CA ASN A 523 28.29 23.98 -46.35
C ASN A 523 26.97 24.65 -46.01
N GLN A 524 26.94 25.47 -44.96
CA GLN A 524 25.73 26.17 -44.52
C GLN A 524 25.33 27.25 -45.54
N GLU A 525 24.08 27.21 -46.01
CA GLU A 525 23.51 28.20 -46.94
C GLU A 525 22.54 29.17 -46.23
N GLY A 526 22.15 28.89 -44.99
CA GLY A 526 21.36 29.80 -44.15
C GLY A 526 20.91 29.18 -42.82
N LYS A 527 20.47 30.03 -41.88
CA LYS A 527 19.77 29.56 -40.67
C LYS A 527 18.37 29.09 -41.06
N VAL A 528 17.89 27.99 -40.48
CA VAL A 528 16.45 27.65 -40.56
C VAL A 528 15.70 28.83 -39.92
N LYS A 529 14.63 29.35 -40.56
CA LYS A 529 13.71 30.23 -39.85
C LYS A 529 13.30 29.47 -38.61
N GLU A 530 13.59 30.00 -37.41
CA GLU A 530 12.93 29.51 -36.21
C GLU A 530 11.45 29.40 -36.58
N ASN A 531 10.91 28.19 -36.56
CA ASN A 531 9.48 28.06 -36.43
C ASN A 531 9.18 28.82 -35.14
N SER A 532 8.68 30.04 -35.32
CA SER A 532 8.15 30.93 -34.31
C SER A 532 7.54 30.04 -33.26
N LYS A 533 8.09 30.13 -32.03
CA LYS A 533 7.61 29.47 -30.80
C LYS A 533 6.29 28.79 -31.09
N ALA A 534 6.27 27.46 -31.20
CA ALA A 534 5.01 26.74 -31.12
C ALA A 534 4.32 27.36 -29.92
N LYS A 535 3.25 28.14 -30.17
CA LYS A 535 2.52 28.83 -29.12
C LYS A 535 2.30 27.74 -28.08
N LEU A 536 2.78 27.97 -26.85
CA LEU A 536 2.27 27.28 -25.69
C LEU A 536 0.76 27.33 -25.88
N LYS A 537 0.17 26.21 -26.30
CA LYS A 537 -1.28 26.08 -26.25
C LYS A 537 -1.57 26.35 -24.79
N ASP A 538 -2.32 27.42 -24.51
CA ASP A 538 -2.82 27.72 -23.17
C ASP A 538 -3.15 26.38 -22.52
N GLU A 539 -2.45 26.06 -21.43
CA GLU A 539 -2.59 24.78 -20.77
C GLU A 539 -4.06 24.63 -20.42
N LYS A 540 -4.79 23.84 -21.22
CA LYS A 540 -6.17 23.51 -20.92
C LYS A 540 -6.14 22.94 -19.52
N VAL A 541 -6.89 23.57 -18.61
CA VAL A 541 -7.16 23.06 -17.27
C VAL A 541 -7.46 21.57 -17.42
N ILE A 542 -6.66 20.73 -16.76
CA ILE A 542 -6.84 19.29 -16.84
C ILE A 542 -8.10 18.98 -16.06
N GLU A 543 -9.17 18.66 -16.78
CA GLU A 543 -10.38 18.14 -16.17
C GLU A 543 -10.07 16.74 -15.62
N ILE A 544 -10.16 16.62 -14.30
CA ILE A 544 -9.95 15.39 -13.52
C ILE A 544 -11.16 15.18 -12.61
N GLY A 545 -11.50 13.93 -12.34
CA GLY A 545 -12.54 13.58 -11.37
C GLY A 545 -12.16 13.98 -9.94
N GLN A 546 -13.13 13.88 -9.03
CA GLN A 546 -12.87 14.05 -7.60
C GLN A 546 -12.46 12.72 -6.93
N VAL A 547 -11.73 12.83 -5.82
CA VAL A 547 -11.52 11.72 -4.89
C VAL A 547 -12.82 11.45 -4.14
N ILE A 548 -13.23 10.20 -4.09
CA ILE A 548 -14.42 9.73 -3.38
C ILE A 548 -14.02 8.86 -2.19
N TYR A 549 -14.90 8.76 -1.20
CA TYR A 549 -14.65 8.08 0.06
C TYR A 549 -15.80 7.10 0.41
N PRO A 550 -15.53 5.78 0.50
CA PRO A 550 -14.23 5.15 0.22
C PRO A 550 -13.91 5.21 -1.28
N PHE A 551 -12.67 4.91 -1.67
CA PHE A 551 -12.23 5.03 -3.06
C PHE A 551 -12.69 3.85 -3.94
N VAL A 552 -13.98 3.53 -3.90
CA VAL A 552 -14.64 2.44 -4.64
C VAL A 552 -16.03 2.89 -5.11
N ALA A 553 -16.72 2.04 -5.87
CA ALA A 553 -18.09 2.31 -6.29
C ALA A 553 -19.00 2.65 -5.09
N TYR A 554 -19.93 3.58 -5.31
CA TYR A 554 -20.85 4.12 -4.29
C TYR A 554 -20.20 4.93 -3.15
N GLY A 555 -18.90 5.25 -3.24
CA GLY A 555 -18.26 6.23 -2.38
C GLY A 555 -18.79 7.65 -2.58
N ASN A 556 -18.60 8.51 -1.57
CA ASN A 556 -19.10 9.88 -1.57
C ASN A 556 -17.94 10.88 -1.71
N GLU A 557 -18.10 11.94 -2.51
CA GLU A 557 -17.15 13.08 -2.52
C GLU A 557 -17.07 13.77 -1.14
N VAL A 558 -18.21 13.83 -0.45
CA VAL A 558 -18.35 14.39 0.90
C VAL A 558 -18.96 13.35 1.82
N GLN A 559 -18.35 13.16 2.98
CA GLN A 559 -18.87 12.25 4.00
C GLN A 559 -20.30 12.65 4.43
N PRO A 560 -21.22 11.68 4.58
CA PRO A 560 -22.51 11.92 5.20
C PRO A 560 -22.34 12.57 6.58
N LYS A 561 -23.12 13.62 6.84
CA LYS A 561 -23.09 14.36 8.11
C LYS A 561 -24.37 14.10 8.90
N PHE A 562 -24.24 14.13 10.22
CA PHE A 562 -25.38 14.07 11.12
C PHE A 562 -26.30 15.27 10.94
N GLN A 563 -27.61 15.01 10.99
CA GLN A 563 -28.68 15.99 11.02
C GLN A 563 -29.76 15.47 11.97
N ASN A 564 -30.43 16.36 12.70
CA ASN A 564 -31.62 15.97 13.45
C ASN A 564 -32.69 15.54 12.46
N ILE A 565 -33.34 14.41 12.71
CA ILE A 565 -34.31 13.79 11.81
C ILE A 565 -35.54 13.40 12.63
N ILE A 566 -36.72 13.66 12.09
CA ILE A 566 -37.97 13.13 12.64
C ILE A 566 -38.63 12.24 11.59
N ILE A 567 -38.79 10.96 11.90
CA ILE A 567 -39.53 10.02 11.07
C ILE A 567 -40.98 10.06 11.54
N LYS A 568 -41.91 10.36 10.64
CA LYS A 568 -43.33 10.59 10.94
C LYS A 568 -44.19 9.40 10.55
N ASN A 569 -45.23 9.13 11.34
CA ASN A 569 -46.33 8.24 10.95
C ASN A 569 -45.92 6.82 10.48
N ALA A 570 -44.86 6.26 11.04
CA ALA A 570 -44.38 4.91 10.70
C ALA A 570 -45.00 3.85 11.62
N THR A 571 -44.99 2.59 11.18
CA THR A 571 -45.18 1.43 12.06
C THR A 571 -43.84 1.07 12.70
N VAL A 572 -43.68 1.38 13.99
CA VAL A 572 -42.41 1.28 14.72
C VAL A 572 -42.31 -0.05 15.47
N TRP A 573 -41.37 -0.89 15.07
CA TRP A 573 -41.03 -2.16 15.73
C TRP A 573 -40.04 -1.89 16.87
N THR A 574 -40.53 -1.63 18.08
CA THR A 574 -39.64 -1.25 19.19
C THR A 574 -38.71 -2.41 19.61
N LEU A 575 -39.22 -3.64 19.56
CA LEU A 575 -38.63 -4.86 20.13
C LEU A 575 -38.42 -4.82 21.65
N GLU A 576 -39.03 -3.85 22.31
CA GLU A 576 -39.14 -3.70 23.75
C GLU A 576 -40.54 -4.15 24.22
N ASN A 577 -40.90 -3.83 25.46
CA ASN A 577 -42.21 -4.20 26.04
C ASN A 577 -43.37 -3.42 25.41
N GLU A 578 -43.08 -2.26 24.81
CA GLU A 578 -44.02 -1.39 24.11
C GLU A 578 -44.55 -2.05 22.82
N GLY A 579 -43.89 -3.08 22.29
CA GLY A 579 -44.35 -3.84 21.13
C GLY A 579 -44.24 -3.07 19.81
N VAL A 580 -45.21 -3.27 18.93
CA VAL A 580 -45.29 -2.59 17.63
C VAL A 580 -46.22 -1.38 17.77
N LEU A 581 -45.71 -0.19 17.47
CA LEU A 581 -46.45 1.07 17.60
C LEU A 581 -46.88 1.57 16.22
N GLU A 582 -48.17 1.72 15.99
CA GLU A 582 -48.71 2.23 14.72
C GLU A 582 -48.74 3.77 14.70
N ASN A 583 -48.65 4.34 13.50
CA ASN A 583 -48.79 5.79 13.24
C ASN A 583 -47.91 6.63 14.17
N SER A 584 -46.68 6.20 14.41
CA SER A 584 -45.79 6.75 15.42
C SER A 584 -44.62 7.50 14.80
N ASP A 585 -44.19 8.53 15.53
CA ASP A 585 -43.07 9.39 15.21
C ASP A 585 -41.83 8.98 16.03
N VAL A 586 -40.65 9.06 15.42
CA VAL A 586 -39.35 8.85 16.09
C VAL A 586 -38.44 10.02 15.81
N LEU A 587 -38.04 10.74 16.85
CA LEU A 587 -37.07 11.82 16.79
C LEU A 587 -35.66 11.29 17.01
N ILE A 588 -34.78 11.56 16.06
CA ILE A 588 -33.34 11.30 16.11
C ILE A 588 -32.62 12.62 16.41
N LYS A 589 -31.85 12.65 17.50
CA LYS A 589 -31.05 13.81 17.92
C LYS A 589 -29.71 13.35 18.47
N ASP A 590 -28.64 14.04 18.09
CA ASP A 590 -27.26 13.75 18.50
C ASP A 590 -26.86 12.26 18.34
N GLY A 591 -27.28 11.66 17.22
CA GLY A 591 -27.04 10.26 16.87
C GLY A 591 -27.81 9.22 17.68
N LYS A 592 -28.80 9.65 18.48
CA LYS A 592 -29.60 8.80 19.37
C LYS A 592 -31.09 8.92 19.10
N VAL A 593 -31.83 7.90 19.51
CA VAL A 593 -33.30 7.97 19.62
C VAL A 593 -33.64 8.89 20.80
N ALA A 594 -34.20 10.06 20.50
CA ALA A 594 -34.48 11.08 21.50
C ALA A 594 -35.92 10.99 22.04
N GLN A 595 -36.89 10.77 21.17
CA GLN A 595 -38.31 10.65 21.53
C GLN A 595 -39.03 9.67 20.61
N ILE A 596 -40.05 9.00 21.15
CA ILE A 596 -40.97 8.11 20.43
C ILE A 596 -42.38 8.51 20.89
N GLY A 597 -43.31 8.71 19.97
CA GLY A 597 -44.68 9.10 20.31
C GLY A 597 -45.48 9.51 19.08
N GLN A 598 -46.68 10.05 19.26
CA GLN A 598 -47.50 10.56 18.14
C GLN A 598 -47.54 12.08 18.16
N GLY A 599 -47.51 12.71 16.98
CA GLY A 599 -47.63 14.16 16.85
C GLY A 599 -46.44 14.92 17.46
N LEU A 600 -45.23 14.34 17.42
CA LEU A 600 -44.02 14.98 17.94
C LEU A 600 -43.69 16.23 17.11
N ASN A 601 -43.42 17.38 17.72
CA ASN A 601 -42.97 18.55 16.98
C ASN A 601 -41.45 18.71 17.13
N ALA A 602 -40.73 18.91 16.03
CA ALA A 602 -39.28 19.09 16.01
C ALA A 602 -38.88 20.06 14.89
N GLU A 603 -38.97 21.36 15.16
CA GLU A 603 -38.77 22.44 14.17
C GLU A 603 -37.36 22.44 13.55
N ASP A 604 -36.35 21.98 14.29
CA ASP A 604 -34.95 21.89 13.82
C ASP A 604 -34.59 20.52 13.18
N ALA A 605 -35.56 19.63 12.98
CA ALA A 605 -35.35 18.30 12.43
C ALA A 605 -35.83 18.19 10.97
N THR A 606 -35.08 17.47 10.15
CA THR A 606 -35.51 17.09 8.80
C THR A 606 -36.60 16.04 8.91
N GLU A 607 -37.77 16.33 8.35
CA GLU A 607 -38.90 15.42 8.36
C GLU A 607 -38.76 14.33 7.28
N ILE A 608 -39.03 13.08 7.66
CA ILE A 608 -39.15 11.94 6.77
C ILE A 608 -40.55 11.35 6.97
N ASP A 609 -41.37 11.35 5.92
CA ASP A 609 -42.67 10.69 5.93
C ASP A 609 -42.51 9.16 5.87
N GLY A 610 -42.95 8.49 6.93
CA GLY A 610 -42.98 7.03 7.07
C GLY A 610 -44.38 6.44 6.90
N THR A 611 -45.35 7.20 6.36
CA THR A 611 -46.72 6.72 6.14
C THR A 611 -46.72 5.43 5.31
N GLY A 612 -47.31 4.36 5.86
CA GLY A 612 -47.35 3.04 5.21
C GLY A 612 -46.02 2.28 5.23
N MET A 613 -45.00 2.81 5.91
CA MET A 613 -43.67 2.22 6.05
C MET A 613 -43.45 1.66 7.46
N HIS A 614 -42.44 0.81 7.60
CA HIS A 614 -42.08 0.20 8.88
C HIS A 614 -40.70 0.63 9.34
N LEU A 615 -40.56 1.03 10.60
CA LEU A 615 -39.29 1.40 11.20
C LEU A 615 -38.83 0.30 12.17
N SER A 616 -37.65 -0.27 11.94
CA SER A 616 -37.04 -1.27 12.84
C SER A 616 -35.66 -0.81 13.32
N PRO A 617 -35.10 -1.45 14.36
CA PRO A 617 -33.66 -1.35 14.62
C PRO A 617 -32.88 -1.87 13.42
N GLY A 618 -31.64 -1.38 13.29
CA GLY A 618 -30.64 -1.92 12.39
C GLY A 618 -30.35 -3.39 12.66
N ILE A 619 -30.20 -4.17 11.59
CA ILE A 619 -29.82 -5.57 11.66
C ILE A 619 -28.36 -5.67 12.10
N ILE A 620 -28.07 -6.63 12.97
CA ILE A 620 -26.73 -6.92 13.50
C ILE A 620 -26.35 -8.34 13.10
N ASP A 621 -25.27 -8.47 12.33
CA ASP A 621 -24.73 -9.76 11.95
C ASP A 621 -23.68 -10.24 12.97
N GLU A 622 -24.03 -11.25 13.77
CA GLU A 622 -23.13 -11.76 14.82
C GLU A 622 -21.93 -12.51 14.25
N HIS A 623 -21.97 -12.93 12.98
CA HIS A 623 -20.85 -13.65 12.37
C HIS A 623 -20.69 -13.32 10.90
N SER A 624 -19.59 -12.65 10.59
CA SER A 624 -19.25 -12.25 9.24
C SER A 624 -17.75 -12.27 8.96
N HIS A 625 -17.41 -12.43 7.68
CA HIS A 625 -16.04 -12.43 7.16
C HIS A 625 -15.79 -11.30 6.14
N ILE A 626 -16.77 -10.43 5.91
CA ILE A 626 -16.64 -9.26 5.01
C ILE A 626 -15.60 -8.26 5.54
N GLY A 627 -15.08 -7.40 4.67
CA GLY A 627 -14.25 -6.29 5.09
C GLY A 627 -12.94 -6.70 5.73
N LEU A 628 -12.39 -7.87 5.39
CA LEU A 628 -11.10 -8.35 5.88
C LEU A 628 -10.15 -8.65 4.72
N ASN A 629 -8.92 -8.12 4.78
CA ASN A 629 -7.84 -8.46 3.84
C ASN A 629 -7.14 -9.77 4.26
N GLY A 630 -7.94 -10.82 4.44
CA GLY A 630 -7.53 -12.15 4.92
C GLY A 630 -8.32 -12.59 6.15
N THR A 631 -8.94 -13.77 6.07
CA THR A 631 -9.84 -14.29 7.11
C THR A 631 -9.16 -15.22 8.10
N ASN A 632 -8.13 -15.97 7.67
CA ASN A 632 -7.44 -16.96 8.50
C ASN A 632 -5.91 -16.81 8.47
N GLU A 633 -5.28 -17.03 9.62
CA GLU A 633 -3.86 -17.43 9.74
C GLU A 633 -3.86 -18.93 9.99
N ALA A 634 -3.87 -19.74 8.93
CA ALA A 634 -4.24 -21.15 9.04
C ALA A 634 -3.08 -22.09 9.42
N THR A 635 -1.89 -21.54 9.70
CA THR A 635 -0.65 -22.33 9.75
C THR A 635 -0.43 -22.98 11.10
N HIS A 636 -0.70 -22.30 12.21
CA HIS A 636 -0.66 -22.88 13.55
C HIS A 636 -2.05 -23.25 14.05
N ALA A 637 -2.15 -24.21 14.99
CA ALA A 637 -3.42 -24.61 15.59
C ALA A 637 -3.97 -23.60 16.61
N VAL A 638 -3.07 -22.78 17.16
CA VAL A 638 -3.38 -21.70 18.09
C VAL A 638 -2.74 -20.45 17.52
N THR A 639 -3.55 -19.46 17.18
CA THR A 639 -3.12 -18.18 16.60
C THR A 639 -3.78 -17.00 17.31
N SER A 640 -4.09 -17.14 18.60
CA SER A 640 -4.88 -16.16 19.36
C SER A 640 -4.26 -14.77 19.41
N GLU A 641 -2.97 -14.64 19.06
CA GLU A 641 -2.26 -13.38 18.90
C GLU A 641 -2.76 -12.52 17.73
N VAL A 642 -3.37 -13.12 16.69
CA VAL A 642 -3.81 -12.39 15.49
C VAL A 642 -5.14 -11.66 15.74
N ARG A 643 -5.33 -10.52 15.08
CA ARG A 643 -6.48 -9.62 15.30
C ARG A 643 -7.12 -9.25 13.98
N MET A 644 -8.45 -9.38 13.88
CA MET A 644 -9.18 -8.96 12.67
C MET A 644 -9.07 -7.45 12.41
N ARG A 645 -8.92 -6.64 13.47
CA ARG A 645 -8.67 -5.20 13.35
C ARG A 645 -7.39 -4.89 12.55
N ASP A 646 -6.36 -5.74 12.61
CA ASP A 646 -5.09 -5.53 11.90
C ASP A 646 -5.25 -5.72 10.36
N VAL A 647 -6.37 -6.30 9.91
CA VAL A 647 -6.68 -6.56 8.48
C VAL A 647 -8.02 -5.96 8.01
N LEU A 648 -8.67 -5.12 8.81
CA LEU A 648 -9.97 -4.49 8.50
C LEU A 648 -9.92 -3.56 7.27
N ASN A 649 -10.57 -3.95 6.18
CA ASN A 649 -10.72 -3.17 4.95
C ASN A 649 -12.04 -2.36 4.94
N PRO A 650 -12.02 -1.05 5.26
CA PRO A 650 -13.22 -0.21 5.25
C PRO A 650 -13.75 0.10 3.84
N GLU A 651 -13.03 -0.27 2.78
CA GLU A 651 -13.41 -0.03 1.39
C GLU A 651 -14.13 -1.23 0.75
N ASP A 652 -14.42 -2.30 1.51
CA ASP A 652 -15.20 -3.43 1.00
C ASP A 652 -16.65 -3.01 0.72
N VAL A 653 -17.03 -3.02 -0.55
CA VAL A 653 -18.38 -2.66 -1.04
C VAL A 653 -19.50 -3.49 -0.40
N SER A 654 -19.19 -4.64 0.18
CA SER A 654 -20.14 -5.45 0.95
C SER A 654 -20.76 -4.66 2.10
N PHE A 655 -20.04 -3.72 2.74
CA PHE A 655 -20.64 -2.84 3.76
C PHE A 655 -21.79 -2.00 3.19
N TYR A 656 -21.60 -1.40 2.01
CA TYR A 656 -22.64 -0.62 1.35
C TYR A 656 -23.81 -1.50 0.88
N ARG A 657 -23.52 -2.68 0.33
CA ARG A 657 -24.55 -3.66 -0.07
C ARG A 657 -25.34 -4.22 1.11
N GLN A 658 -24.75 -4.31 2.28
CA GLN A 658 -25.45 -4.77 3.49
C GLN A 658 -26.26 -3.64 4.14
N LEU A 659 -25.80 -2.38 4.06
CA LEU A 659 -26.63 -1.23 4.40
C LEU A 659 -27.93 -1.20 3.58
N SER A 660 -27.90 -1.57 2.30
CA SER A 660 -29.12 -1.68 1.47
C SER A 660 -30.05 -2.84 1.86
N GLY A 661 -29.53 -3.81 2.61
CA GLY A 661 -30.27 -4.88 3.27
C GLY A 661 -30.66 -4.57 4.72
N GLY A 662 -30.40 -3.36 5.22
CA GLY A 662 -30.74 -2.94 6.58
C GLY A 662 -29.75 -3.36 7.68
N VAL A 663 -28.59 -3.92 7.32
CA VAL A 663 -27.53 -4.27 8.29
C VAL A 663 -26.72 -3.03 8.64
N THR A 664 -26.51 -2.78 9.93
CA THR A 664 -25.81 -1.60 10.44
C THR A 664 -24.55 -1.94 11.23
N CYS A 665 -24.43 -3.18 11.71
CA CYS A 665 -23.34 -3.64 12.56
C CYS A 665 -23.01 -5.11 12.27
N ALA A 666 -21.74 -5.47 12.37
CA ALA A 666 -21.32 -6.87 12.32
C ALA A 666 -20.12 -7.15 13.21
N GLN A 667 -20.03 -8.37 13.73
CA GLN A 667 -18.80 -8.92 14.27
C GLN A 667 -18.00 -9.60 13.15
N LEU A 668 -16.80 -9.08 12.90
CA LEU A 668 -15.86 -9.63 11.94
C LEU A 668 -14.85 -10.51 12.67
N LEU A 669 -14.69 -11.75 12.21
CA LEU A 669 -14.03 -12.78 13.00
C LEU A 669 -13.15 -13.70 12.15
N HIS A 670 -12.20 -14.34 12.80
CA HIS A 670 -11.34 -15.35 12.19
C HIS A 670 -12.20 -16.52 11.69
N GLY A 671 -11.83 -17.17 10.60
CA GLY A 671 -12.54 -18.36 10.10
C GLY A 671 -12.37 -19.59 11.01
N SER A 672 -12.77 -20.76 10.51
CA SER A 672 -12.78 -22.04 11.24
C SER A 672 -11.54 -22.91 10.99
N ALA A 673 -10.42 -22.34 10.54
CA ALA A 673 -9.22 -23.09 10.22
C ALA A 673 -8.48 -23.67 11.45
N ASN A 674 -8.65 -23.07 12.64
CA ASN A 674 -7.82 -23.34 13.82
C ASN A 674 -8.67 -23.67 15.06
N PRO A 675 -8.26 -24.64 15.91
CA PRO A 675 -8.88 -24.85 17.22
C PRO A 675 -9.03 -23.57 18.04
N ILE A 676 -7.99 -22.72 18.05
CA ILE A 676 -8.04 -21.34 18.54
C ILE A 676 -7.56 -20.43 17.41
N GLY A 677 -8.49 -19.67 16.84
CA GLY A 677 -8.27 -18.75 15.73
C GLY A 677 -7.67 -17.43 16.20
N GLY A 678 -8.38 -16.32 15.99
CA GLY A 678 -7.92 -14.98 16.31
C GLY A 678 -8.98 -14.13 17.00
N GLN A 679 -8.59 -12.92 17.38
CA GLN A 679 -9.45 -11.94 18.06
C GLN A 679 -10.36 -11.22 17.06
N SER A 680 -11.66 -11.21 17.33
CA SER A 680 -12.67 -10.55 16.49
C SER A 680 -12.64 -9.03 16.63
N VAL A 681 -13.27 -8.33 15.68
CA VAL A 681 -13.56 -6.89 15.77
C VAL A 681 -15.01 -6.63 15.42
N ILE A 682 -15.72 -5.85 16.22
CA ILE A 682 -17.10 -5.44 15.90
C ILE A 682 -17.07 -4.04 15.31
N VAL A 683 -17.78 -3.87 14.20
CA VAL A 683 -17.82 -2.63 13.42
C VAL A 683 -19.26 -2.17 13.19
N LYS A 684 -19.46 -0.85 13.15
CA LYS A 684 -20.65 -0.24 12.54
C LYS A 684 -20.33 0.19 11.12
N PHE A 685 -21.30 0.08 10.22
CA PHE A 685 -21.12 0.33 8.78
C PHE A 685 -21.15 1.82 8.45
N ARG A 686 -20.17 2.56 8.99
CA ARG A 686 -19.94 3.99 8.74
C ARG A 686 -19.28 4.20 7.38
N TRP A 687 -20.01 3.89 6.31
CA TRP A 687 -19.50 3.85 4.93
C TRP A 687 -18.75 5.12 4.54
N GLY A 688 -17.49 4.97 4.13
CA GLY A 688 -16.59 6.05 3.76
C GLY A 688 -15.68 6.57 4.86
N THR A 689 -15.84 6.12 6.11
CA THR A 689 -14.91 6.44 7.19
C THR A 689 -13.73 5.46 7.25
N SER A 690 -12.67 5.83 7.98
CA SER A 690 -11.53 4.92 8.21
C SER A 690 -11.92 3.68 9.02
N GLY A 691 -11.16 2.60 8.88
CA GLY A 691 -11.40 1.35 9.61
C GLY A 691 -11.49 1.56 11.12
N GLU A 692 -10.62 2.38 11.71
CA GLU A 692 -10.69 2.71 13.15
C GLU A 692 -11.99 3.43 13.54
N LYS A 693 -12.52 4.30 12.67
CA LYS A 693 -13.81 4.95 12.92
C LYS A 693 -14.98 3.98 12.81
N MET A 694 -14.87 2.89 12.04
CA MET A 694 -15.91 1.84 11.98
C MET A 694 -15.95 0.98 13.24
N VAL A 695 -14.81 0.75 13.91
CA VAL A 695 -14.74 -0.05 15.14
C VAL A 695 -15.65 0.51 16.24
N VAL A 696 -16.43 -0.36 16.87
CA VAL A 696 -17.20 -0.01 18.06
C VAL A 696 -16.26 0.10 19.26
N LYS A 697 -16.18 1.29 19.86
CA LYS A 697 -15.26 1.58 20.97
C LYS A 697 -15.76 1.00 22.30
N ASN A 698 -14.82 0.69 23.19
CA ASN A 698 -15.05 0.25 24.58
C ASN A 698 -15.90 -1.02 24.72
N GLN A 699 -15.77 -1.94 23.76
CA GLN A 699 -16.45 -3.23 23.79
C GLN A 699 -15.58 -4.32 24.40
N VAL A 700 -16.23 -5.36 24.89
CA VAL A 700 -15.58 -6.60 25.31
C VAL A 700 -14.94 -7.29 24.11
N GLY A 701 -13.86 -8.04 24.34
CA GLY A 701 -13.20 -8.80 23.29
C GLY A 701 -13.95 -10.09 22.96
N PHE A 702 -13.61 -10.69 21.82
CA PHE A 702 -14.05 -12.04 21.46
C PHE A 702 -12.89 -12.81 20.84
N LEU A 703 -12.73 -14.07 21.23
CA LEU A 703 -11.71 -14.97 20.72
C LEU A 703 -12.37 -16.14 20.01
N LYS A 704 -12.11 -16.26 18.70
CA LYS A 704 -12.66 -17.33 17.87
C LYS A 704 -12.01 -18.66 18.22
N HIS A 705 -12.85 -19.66 18.46
CA HIS A 705 -12.51 -21.07 18.54
C HIS A 705 -13.23 -21.82 17.43
N ALA A 706 -12.74 -23.00 17.05
CA ALA A 706 -13.44 -23.87 16.13
C ALA A 706 -13.25 -25.35 16.45
N LEU A 707 -14.31 -26.12 16.21
CA LEU A 707 -14.41 -27.57 16.40
C LEU A 707 -14.66 -28.24 15.04
N GLY A 708 -14.86 -29.56 15.02
CA GLY A 708 -15.39 -30.24 13.83
C GLY A 708 -14.36 -30.60 12.77
N GLU A 709 -14.85 -30.79 11.56
CA GLU A 709 -14.09 -31.32 10.43
C GLU A 709 -13.09 -30.32 9.86
N ASN A 710 -13.39 -29.04 9.96
CA ASN A 710 -12.56 -27.94 9.44
C ASN A 710 -11.18 -27.90 10.13
N VAL A 711 -11.14 -27.92 11.46
CA VAL A 711 -9.91 -27.74 12.24
C VAL A 711 -9.03 -28.99 12.31
N LYS A 712 -9.62 -30.20 12.23
CA LYS A 712 -8.85 -31.45 12.27
C LYS A 712 -8.09 -31.71 10.97
N GLN A 713 -8.46 -31.09 9.84
CA GLN A 713 -7.76 -31.18 8.55
C GLN A 713 -7.44 -32.60 8.02
N SER A 714 -8.09 -33.64 8.55
CA SER A 714 -7.80 -35.06 8.25
C SER A 714 -8.22 -35.52 6.85
N ARG A 715 -8.75 -34.61 6.03
CA ARG A 715 -9.15 -34.83 4.64
C ARG A 715 -8.02 -34.50 3.65
N LEU A 716 -6.98 -33.80 4.10
CA LEU A 716 -5.84 -33.42 3.26
C LEU A 716 -4.94 -34.65 2.98
N PRO A 717 -4.30 -34.74 1.80
CA PRO A 717 -3.44 -35.88 1.48
C PRO A 717 -2.24 -36.02 2.44
N ALA A 718 -1.82 -37.27 2.66
CA ALA A 718 -0.66 -37.59 3.49
C ALA A 718 0.61 -36.89 2.97
N GLY A 719 1.36 -36.23 3.87
CA GLY A 719 2.55 -35.42 3.53
C GLY A 719 2.28 -33.91 3.35
N ILE A 720 1.02 -33.52 3.13
CA ILE A 720 0.54 -32.13 3.17
C ILE A 720 -0.14 -31.86 4.52
N ALA A 721 -0.91 -32.82 5.01
CA ALA A 721 -1.66 -32.78 6.28
C ALA A 721 -0.80 -33.08 7.52
N ASN A 722 0.23 -32.28 7.80
CA ASN A 722 1.14 -32.52 8.94
C ASN A 722 0.95 -31.57 10.13
N ARG A 723 -0.15 -30.81 10.19
CA ARG A 723 -0.47 -29.96 11.35
C ARG A 723 -1.32 -30.74 12.37
N PHE A 724 -0.86 -30.87 13.61
CA PHE A 724 -1.71 -31.31 14.72
C PHE A 724 -2.78 -30.23 15.00
N PRO A 725 -4.07 -30.57 15.22
CA PRO A 725 -4.64 -31.90 15.40
C PRO A 725 -5.17 -32.54 14.11
N GLN A 726 -5.22 -33.89 14.08
CA GLN A 726 -5.81 -34.70 12.99
C GLN A 726 -7.07 -35.49 13.39
N SER A 727 -7.63 -35.19 14.57
CA SER A 727 -8.83 -35.83 15.12
C SER A 727 -9.61 -34.89 16.04
N ARG A 728 -10.89 -35.17 16.30
CA ARG A 728 -11.70 -34.40 17.27
C ARG A 728 -11.13 -34.41 18.69
N MET A 729 -10.54 -35.54 19.11
CA MET A 729 -9.83 -35.62 20.41
C MET A 729 -8.60 -34.71 20.43
N GLY A 730 -7.87 -34.63 19.32
CA GLY A 730 -6.74 -33.71 19.20
C GLY A 730 -7.18 -32.24 19.27
N VAL A 731 -8.36 -31.90 18.75
CA VAL A 731 -8.93 -30.54 18.82
C VAL A 731 -9.20 -30.15 20.28
N GLU A 732 -9.88 -31.01 21.05
CA GLU A 732 -10.07 -30.79 22.49
C GLU A 732 -8.72 -30.59 23.18
N GLN A 733 -7.75 -31.47 22.90
CA GLN A 733 -6.43 -31.42 23.53
C GLN A 733 -5.66 -30.14 23.18
N SER A 734 -5.76 -29.63 21.95
CA SER A 734 -5.15 -28.36 21.55
C SER A 734 -5.70 -27.18 22.35
N ILE A 735 -7.03 -27.13 22.54
CA ILE A 735 -7.68 -26.06 23.31
C ILE A 735 -7.29 -26.18 24.78
N ARG A 736 -7.39 -27.39 25.34
CA ARG A 736 -7.04 -27.71 26.73
C ARG A 736 -5.60 -27.31 27.06
N ASP A 737 -4.64 -27.69 26.23
CA ASP A 737 -3.22 -27.36 26.41
C ASP A 737 -2.98 -25.84 26.43
N ALA A 738 -3.54 -25.12 25.46
CA ALA A 738 -3.36 -23.67 25.37
C ALA A 738 -3.91 -22.94 26.60
N TYR A 739 -5.06 -23.37 27.11
CA TYR A 739 -5.65 -22.82 28.34
C TYR A 739 -4.84 -23.17 29.59
N LEU A 740 -4.28 -24.39 29.70
CA LEU A 740 -3.37 -24.73 30.80
C LEU A 740 -2.13 -23.82 30.81
N ARG A 741 -1.48 -23.64 29.65
CA ARG A 741 -0.34 -22.71 29.52
C ARG A 741 -0.73 -21.27 29.86
N ALA A 742 -1.92 -20.82 29.45
CA ALA A 742 -2.42 -19.50 29.79
C ALA A 742 -2.68 -19.32 31.28
N VAL A 743 -3.19 -20.34 31.98
CA VAL A 743 -3.35 -20.33 33.44
C VAL A 743 -1.98 -20.19 34.13
N GLU A 744 -0.99 -21.00 33.75
CA GLU A 744 0.36 -20.89 34.33
C GLU A 744 1.01 -19.54 34.07
N TYR A 745 0.82 -18.98 32.87
CA TYR A 745 1.30 -17.66 32.51
C TYR A 745 0.59 -16.57 33.32
N LYS A 746 -0.73 -16.65 33.47
CA LYS A 746 -1.53 -15.75 34.32
C LYS A 746 -1.08 -15.80 35.78
N GLU A 747 -0.84 -16.97 36.35
CA GLU A 747 -0.36 -17.10 37.73
C GLU A 747 0.99 -16.40 37.94
N LYS A 748 1.89 -16.46 36.95
CA LYS A 748 3.16 -15.73 37.00
C LYS A 748 2.94 -14.22 36.92
N LEU A 749 2.04 -13.75 36.04
CA LEU A 749 1.66 -12.34 35.94
C LEU A 749 1.07 -11.81 37.25
N ASP A 750 0.09 -12.52 37.82
CA ASP A 750 -0.60 -12.13 39.06
C ASP A 750 0.35 -12.13 40.27
N ALA A 751 1.36 -13.00 40.27
CA ALA A 751 2.42 -13.02 41.28
C ALA A 751 3.43 -11.86 41.12
N GLY A 752 3.24 -10.96 40.15
CA GLY A 752 4.16 -9.86 39.86
C GLY A 752 5.52 -10.33 39.35
N LYS A 753 5.62 -11.57 38.86
CA LYS A 753 6.87 -12.08 38.31
C LYS A 753 7.14 -11.39 36.98
N ARG A 754 8.41 -11.08 36.75
CA ARG A 754 8.87 -10.59 35.47
C ARG A 754 8.82 -11.73 34.44
N VAL A 755 7.85 -11.68 33.53
CA VAL A 755 7.67 -12.66 32.45
C VAL A 755 7.82 -12.02 31.08
N ARG A 756 8.25 -12.81 30.09
CA ARG A 756 8.18 -12.42 28.67
C ARG A 756 6.71 -12.26 28.31
N LYS A 757 6.37 -11.16 27.62
CA LYS A 757 5.03 -10.98 27.09
C LYS A 757 4.77 -11.96 25.95
N ASP A 758 3.66 -12.68 26.02
CA ASP A 758 3.26 -13.65 25.01
C ASP A 758 1.87 -13.25 24.50
N LEU A 759 1.79 -12.73 23.27
CA LEU A 759 0.54 -12.24 22.71
C LEU A 759 -0.49 -13.34 22.49
N GLN A 760 -0.05 -14.59 22.27
CA GLN A 760 -0.94 -15.74 22.11
C GLN A 760 -1.61 -16.04 23.45
N LEU A 761 -0.82 -16.13 24.52
CA LEU A 761 -1.33 -16.40 25.87
C LEU A 761 -2.09 -15.21 26.46
N ASP A 762 -1.65 -13.97 26.23
CA ASP A 762 -2.34 -12.74 26.67
C ASP A 762 -3.81 -12.75 26.22
N ALA A 763 -4.08 -13.12 24.97
CA ALA A 763 -5.44 -13.19 24.42
C ALA A 763 -6.32 -14.24 25.13
N ILE A 764 -5.75 -15.38 25.51
CA ILE A 764 -6.46 -16.43 26.28
C ILE A 764 -6.63 -15.98 27.75
N VAL A 765 -5.64 -15.29 28.31
CA VAL A 765 -5.73 -14.69 29.64
C VAL A 765 -6.84 -13.64 29.71
N ASP A 766 -7.07 -12.88 28.65
CA ASP A 766 -8.22 -11.97 28.56
C ASP A 766 -9.55 -12.73 28.63
N VAL A 767 -9.64 -13.94 28.08
CA VAL A 767 -10.81 -14.83 28.25
C VAL A 767 -10.94 -15.30 29.69
N LEU A 768 -9.86 -15.79 30.31
CA LEU A 768 -9.84 -16.20 31.72
C LEU A 768 -10.25 -15.05 32.67
N ASN A 769 -9.90 -13.81 32.31
CA ASN A 769 -10.24 -12.60 33.05
C ASN A 769 -11.62 -12.01 32.69
N LYS A 770 -12.40 -12.66 31.82
CA LYS A 770 -13.71 -12.18 31.35
C LYS A 770 -13.67 -10.80 30.69
N LYS A 771 -12.52 -10.45 30.10
CA LYS A 771 -12.35 -9.29 29.22
C LYS A 771 -12.61 -9.64 27.76
N SER A 772 -12.49 -10.92 27.43
CA SER A 772 -12.84 -11.50 26.13
C SER A 772 -13.74 -12.74 26.30
N PHE A 773 -14.57 -13.02 25.29
CA PHE A 773 -15.52 -14.13 25.30
C PHE A 773 -15.23 -15.17 24.21
N MET A 774 -15.53 -16.44 24.48
CA MET A 774 -15.33 -17.53 23.52
C MET A 774 -16.45 -17.58 22.48
N GLY A 775 -16.16 -17.20 21.23
CA GLY A 775 -17.04 -17.48 20.09
C GLY A 775 -16.59 -18.78 19.42
N ILE A 776 -17.45 -19.78 19.35
CA ILE A 776 -17.03 -21.16 19.05
C ILE A 776 -17.78 -21.70 17.84
N HIS A 777 -17.08 -21.89 16.71
CA HIS A 777 -17.61 -22.64 15.57
C HIS A 777 -17.82 -24.10 15.98
N ALA A 778 -19.07 -24.56 15.97
CA ALA A 778 -19.46 -25.91 16.36
C ALA A 778 -20.70 -26.34 15.59
N TYR A 779 -20.72 -27.57 15.07
CA TYR A 779 -21.86 -28.09 14.32
C TYR A 779 -22.66 -29.14 15.11
N VAL A 780 -21.98 -30.20 15.57
CA VAL A 780 -22.63 -31.39 16.13
C VAL A 780 -22.77 -31.37 17.65
N GLN A 781 -23.81 -32.04 18.16
CA GLN A 781 -24.17 -32.08 19.58
C GLN A 781 -23.05 -32.57 20.51
N SER A 782 -22.22 -33.51 20.02
CA SER A 782 -21.17 -34.14 20.81
C SER A 782 -20.03 -33.17 21.11
N GLU A 783 -19.70 -32.31 20.15
CA GLU A 783 -18.68 -31.27 20.28
C GLU A 783 -19.19 -30.09 21.11
N THR A 784 -20.47 -29.72 20.95
CA THR A 784 -21.13 -28.76 21.83
C THR A 784 -21.07 -29.18 23.30
N ASN A 785 -21.43 -30.44 23.60
CA ASN A 785 -21.35 -30.95 24.96
C ASN A 785 -19.91 -31.02 25.49
N MET A 786 -18.95 -31.40 24.64
CA MET A 786 -17.53 -31.44 25.01
C MET A 786 -17.03 -30.04 25.39
N ILE A 787 -17.26 -29.03 24.55
CA ILE A 787 -16.69 -27.70 24.78
C ILE A 787 -17.33 -26.99 25.97
N ILE A 788 -18.61 -27.24 26.26
CA ILE A 788 -19.28 -26.78 27.49
C ILE A 788 -18.55 -27.30 28.72
N LYS A 789 -18.23 -28.59 28.76
CA LYS A 789 -17.52 -29.21 29.89
C LYS A 789 -16.08 -28.70 29.99
N LEU A 790 -15.35 -28.65 28.88
CA LEU A 790 -13.97 -28.17 28.86
C LEU A 790 -13.87 -26.72 29.37
N ALA A 791 -14.77 -25.84 28.92
CA ALA A 791 -14.79 -24.45 29.37
C ALA A 791 -15.02 -24.33 30.89
N GLN A 792 -15.92 -25.16 31.45
CA GLN A 792 -16.19 -25.19 32.89
C GLN A 792 -14.96 -25.57 33.72
N GLU A 793 -14.09 -26.46 33.22
CA GLU A 793 -12.86 -26.85 33.91
C GLU A 793 -11.90 -25.67 34.16
N PHE A 794 -11.91 -24.67 33.27
CA PHE A 794 -11.11 -23.45 33.40
C PHE A 794 -11.87 -22.28 34.04
N GLY A 795 -13.08 -22.51 34.57
CA GLY A 795 -13.91 -21.47 35.19
C GLY A 795 -14.46 -20.43 34.20
N VAL A 796 -14.45 -20.76 32.90
CA VAL A 796 -15.04 -19.96 31.83
C VAL A 796 -16.30 -20.64 31.28
N LYS A 797 -17.00 -19.99 30.37
CA LYS A 797 -18.20 -20.53 29.72
C LYS A 797 -18.09 -20.33 28.21
N PRO A 798 -18.59 -21.26 27.38
CA PRO A 798 -18.84 -20.96 25.98
C PRO A 798 -19.82 -19.80 25.92
N HIS A 799 -19.46 -18.75 25.19
CA HIS A 799 -20.30 -17.56 25.11
C HIS A 799 -21.28 -17.68 23.95
N THR A 800 -20.77 -17.90 22.74
CA THR A 800 -21.60 -18.21 21.56
C THR A 800 -21.15 -19.52 20.94
N LEU A 801 -22.10 -20.41 20.66
CA LEU A 801 -21.95 -21.57 19.79
C LEU A 801 -22.45 -21.19 18.40
N ILE A 802 -21.51 -21.07 17.47
CA ILE A 802 -21.69 -20.53 16.12
C ILE A 802 -21.98 -21.69 15.15
N HIS A 803 -22.90 -21.44 14.22
CA HIS A 803 -23.62 -22.35 13.33
C HIS A 803 -24.54 -23.30 14.09
N ASN A 804 -23.98 -24.04 15.06
CA ASN A 804 -24.62 -24.95 15.99
C ASN A 804 -25.85 -25.67 15.41
N THR A 805 -25.65 -26.31 14.26
CA THR A 805 -26.70 -26.93 13.44
C THR A 805 -27.48 -28.00 14.18
N GLU A 806 -26.85 -28.69 15.13
CA GLU A 806 -27.48 -29.65 16.04
C GLU A 806 -27.81 -29.07 17.43
N GLY A 807 -27.80 -27.75 17.60
CA GLY A 807 -28.09 -27.08 18.88
C GLY A 807 -29.43 -27.49 19.49
N TYR A 808 -30.45 -27.69 18.66
CA TYR A 808 -31.76 -28.20 19.07
C TYR A 808 -31.71 -29.54 19.83
N LYS A 809 -30.67 -30.36 19.63
CA LYS A 809 -30.48 -31.63 20.33
C LYS A 809 -29.91 -31.45 21.74
N VAL A 810 -29.39 -30.26 22.05
CA VAL A 810 -28.69 -29.94 23.30
C VAL A 810 -29.16 -28.61 23.94
N ALA A 811 -30.41 -28.23 23.66
CA ALA A 811 -30.99 -26.96 24.10
C ALA A 811 -31.00 -26.82 25.64
N ASP A 812 -31.23 -27.91 26.36
CA ASP A 812 -31.21 -27.96 27.82
C ASP A 812 -29.80 -27.71 28.38
N GLN A 813 -28.76 -28.31 27.82
CA GLN A 813 -27.38 -28.04 28.27
C GLN A 813 -26.90 -26.64 27.88
N MET A 814 -27.34 -26.12 26.73
CA MET A 814 -27.09 -24.71 26.35
C MET A 814 -27.74 -23.76 27.35
N LYS A 815 -29.01 -24.01 27.72
CA LYS A 815 -29.73 -23.20 28.71
C LYS A 815 -29.04 -23.22 30.07
N GLU A 816 -28.63 -24.39 30.54
CA GLU A 816 -27.96 -24.57 31.83
C GLU A 816 -26.58 -23.90 31.87
N SER A 817 -25.79 -24.05 30.79
CA SER A 817 -24.47 -23.41 30.69
C SER A 817 -24.55 -21.89 30.52
N GLY A 818 -25.64 -21.40 29.91
CA GLY A 818 -25.82 -20.01 29.53
C GLY A 818 -25.20 -19.66 28.17
N ALA A 819 -24.82 -20.66 27.36
CA ALA A 819 -24.29 -20.45 26.02
C ALA A 819 -25.40 -19.98 25.06
N ALA A 820 -25.10 -18.98 24.25
CA ALA A 820 -25.96 -18.53 23.16
C ALA A 820 -25.76 -19.39 21.90
N GLY A 821 -26.74 -19.40 21.00
CA GLY A 821 -26.67 -20.04 19.69
C GLY A 821 -26.71 -19.02 18.55
N SER A 822 -25.69 -18.98 17.71
CA SER A 822 -25.69 -18.21 16.46
C SER A 822 -25.84 -19.20 15.31
N LEU A 823 -26.93 -19.15 14.56
CA LEU A 823 -27.35 -20.25 13.69
C LEU A 823 -27.52 -19.83 12.22
N PHE A 824 -27.39 -20.81 11.33
CA PHE A 824 -27.98 -20.71 9.99
C PHE A 824 -29.49 -20.94 10.05
N ALA A 825 -30.25 -20.22 9.22
CA ALA A 825 -31.68 -20.46 9.09
C ALA A 825 -31.96 -21.71 8.25
N ASP A 826 -31.29 -21.87 7.10
CA ASP A 826 -31.45 -23.04 6.23
C ASP A 826 -30.22 -23.50 5.41
N TRP A 827 -29.01 -23.07 5.79
CA TRP A 827 -27.79 -23.44 5.06
C TRP A 827 -27.14 -24.72 5.61
N TRP A 828 -27.27 -25.83 4.87
CA TRP A 828 -26.71 -27.15 5.26
C TRP A 828 -26.56 -28.12 4.07
N GLY A 829 -26.13 -29.36 4.34
CA GLY A 829 -26.06 -30.46 3.36
C GLY A 829 -24.76 -30.54 2.54
N PHE A 830 -23.83 -29.61 2.73
CA PHE A 830 -22.55 -29.55 2.03
C PHE A 830 -21.42 -30.34 2.73
N LYS A 831 -21.60 -30.72 4.01
CA LYS A 831 -20.69 -31.56 4.80
C LYS A 831 -21.45 -32.56 5.67
N TYR A 832 -20.77 -33.59 6.14
CA TYR A 832 -21.39 -34.62 6.98
C TYR A 832 -21.84 -34.06 8.34
N GLU A 833 -21.06 -33.18 8.95
CA GLU A 833 -21.38 -32.54 10.23
C GLU A 833 -22.57 -31.55 10.19
N VAL A 834 -23.06 -31.21 8.99
CA VAL A 834 -24.26 -30.38 8.80
C VAL A 834 -25.44 -31.19 8.24
N TYR A 835 -25.37 -32.52 8.22
CA TYR A 835 -26.41 -33.34 7.58
C TYR A 835 -27.76 -33.31 8.33
N ASP A 836 -27.72 -33.22 9.65
CA ASP A 836 -28.90 -33.23 10.54
C ASP A 836 -29.44 -31.82 10.85
N ALA A 837 -28.99 -30.79 10.13
CA ALA A 837 -29.49 -29.43 10.32
C ALA A 837 -30.98 -29.32 9.93
N ILE A 838 -31.73 -28.51 10.66
CA ILE A 838 -33.18 -28.30 10.44
C ILE A 838 -33.54 -26.81 10.54
N PRO A 839 -34.56 -26.33 9.80
CA PRO A 839 -34.97 -24.93 9.84
C PRO A 839 -35.69 -24.54 11.15
N TYR A 840 -36.01 -25.53 11.99
CA TYR A 840 -36.66 -25.34 13.28
C TYR A 840 -35.67 -24.98 14.40
N ASN A 841 -34.36 -25.11 14.16
CA ASN A 841 -33.34 -25.04 15.21
C ASN A 841 -33.43 -23.76 16.05
N ALA A 842 -33.42 -22.59 15.39
CA ALA A 842 -33.52 -21.29 16.07
C ALA A 842 -34.79 -21.14 16.90
N ALA A 843 -35.93 -21.65 16.40
CA ALA A 843 -37.19 -21.58 17.11
C ALA A 843 -37.26 -22.53 18.30
N ILE A 844 -36.70 -23.73 18.19
CA ILE A 844 -36.60 -24.68 19.30
C ILE A 844 -35.73 -24.05 20.41
N LEU A 845 -34.54 -23.57 20.08
CA LEU A 845 -33.66 -22.93 21.05
C LEU A 845 -34.34 -21.73 21.74
N THR A 846 -34.98 -20.85 20.96
CA THR A 846 -35.73 -19.71 21.50
C THR A 846 -36.83 -20.14 22.47
N LYS A 847 -37.60 -21.19 22.14
CA LYS A 847 -38.67 -21.74 23.00
C LYS A 847 -38.15 -22.46 24.24
N HIS A 848 -36.89 -22.85 24.25
CA HIS A 848 -36.17 -23.39 25.42
C HIS A 848 -35.42 -22.29 26.21
N ASP A 849 -35.75 -21.01 25.97
CA ASP A 849 -35.14 -19.85 26.59
C ASP A 849 -33.61 -19.75 26.40
N VAL A 850 -33.08 -20.35 25.33
CA VAL A 850 -31.70 -20.15 24.90
C VAL A 850 -31.63 -18.87 24.08
N LEU A 851 -30.66 -18.00 24.38
CA LEU A 851 -30.45 -16.79 23.59
C LEU A 851 -29.92 -17.21 22.21
N SER A 852 -30.69 -16.93 21.15
CA SER A 852 -30.34 -17.33 19.79
C SER A 852 -30.42 -16.19 18.78
N CYS A 853 -29.55 -16.21 17.79
CA CYS A 853 -29.59 -15.32 16.63
C CYS A 853 -29.42 -16.09 15.31
N ILE A 854 -29.72 -15.41 14.20
CA ILE A 854 -29.40 -15.85 12.84
C ILE A 854 -28.26 -14.99 12.32
N HIS A 855 -27.22 -15.62 11.74
CA HIS A 855 -26.08 -14.93 11.13
C HIS A 855 -25.94 -15.30 9.65
N SER A 856 -25.08 -14.56 8.94
CA SER A 856 -24.94 -14.75 7.49
C SER A 856 -23.84 -15.75 7.12
N ASP A 857 -22.64 -15.60 7.70
CA ASP A 857 -21.39 -16.22 7.21
C ASP A 857 -21.13 -16.01 5.70
N ASN A 858 -21.83 -15.07 5.06
CA ASN A 858 -21.79 -14.90 3.61
C ASN A 858 -22.19 -13.47 3.20
N ALA A 859 -21.39 -12.85 2.34
CA ALA A 859 -21.58 -11.46 1.93
C ALA A 859 -22.90 -11.19 1.16
N GLU A 860 -23.42 -12.21 0.45
CA GLU A 860 -24.69 -12.12 -0.27
C GLU A 860 -25.87 -12.42 0.66
N LEU A 861 -25.77 -13.41 1.54
CA LEU A 861 -26.85 -13.74 2.48
C LEU A 861 -27.07 -12.62 3.51
N ALA A 862 -26.00 -11.94 3.93
CA ALA A 862 -26.05 -10.87 4.92
C ALA A 862 -27.06 -9.77 4.58
N ARG A 863 -27.22 -9.42 3.30
CA ARG A 863 -28.20 -8.39 2.87
C ARG A 863 -29.66 -8.85 2.96
N ARG A 864 -29.90 -10.12 3.31
CA ARG A 864 -31.21 -10.77 3.39
C ARG A 864 -31.48 -11.38 4.77
N LEU A 865 -30.72 -10.99 5.80
CA LEU A 865 -30.90 -11.53 7.16
C LEU A 865 -32.33 -11.34 7.70
N ASN A 866 -33.04 -10.31 7.27
CA ASN A 866 -34.47 -10.14 7.56
C ASN A 866 -35.34 -11.28 7.00
N GLN A 867 -35.03 -11.75 5.79
CA GLN A 867 -35.69 -12.91 5.17
C GLN A 867 -35.26 -14.21 5.84
N GLU A 868 -34.00 -14.33 6.25
CA GLU A 868 -33.51 -15.48 7.02
C GLU A 868 -34.24 -15.60 8.36
N ALA A 869 -34.43 -14.49 9.08
CA ALA A 869 -35.24 -14.44 10.29
C ALA A 869 -36.70 -14.87 10.06
N ALA A 870 -37.30 -14.45 8.93
CA ALA A 870 -38.68 -14.78 8.59
C ALA A 870 -38.94 -16.30 8.48
N LYS A 871 -37.91 -17.09 8.15
CA LYS A 871 -38.01 -18.57 8.08
C LYS A 871 -38.38 -19.17 9.45
N ALA A 872 -37.98 -18.55 10.56
CA ALA A 872 -38.35 -19.01 11.90
C ALA A 872 -39.85 -18.81 12.21
N VAL A 873 -40.52 -17.87 11.55
CA VAL A 873 -41.99 -17.75 11.58
C VAL A 873 -42.60 -18.94 10.85
N LYS A 874 -42.11 -19.23 9.63
CA LYS A 874 -42.66 -20.27 8.75
C LYS A 874 -42.51 -21.68 9.32
N TYR A 875 -41.31 -22.05 9.74
CA TYR A 875 -41.01 -23.41 10.20
C TYR A 875 -41.22 -23.53 11.71
N GLY A 876 -40.73 -22.57 12.49
CA GLY A 876 -40.71 -22.63 13.94
C GLY A 876 -41.96 -22.12 14.67
N GLY A 877 -42.83 -21.38 13.99
CA GLY A 877 -44.00 -20.73 14.59
C GLY A 877 -43.63 -19.69 15.64
N LEU A 878 -42.49 -19.02 15.50
CA LEU A 878 -42.20 -17.81 16.28
C LEU A 878 -43.09 -16.66 15.81
N SER A 879 -43.40 -15.73 16.72
CA SER A 879 -44.03 -14.46 16.34
C SER A 879 -43.07 -13.61 15.49
N GLU A 880 -43.60 -12.67 14.70
CA GLU A 880 -42.78 -11.75 13.91
C GLU A 880 -41.81 -10.92 14.78
N VAL A 881 -42.24 -10.54 15.99
CA VAL A 881 -41.39 -9.82 16.95
C VAL A 881 -40.23 -10.71 17.42
N GLU A 882 -40.48 -11.98 17.75
CA GLU A 882 -39.43 -12.92 18.14
C GLU A 882 -38.48 -13.21 16.99
N ALA A 883 -39.00 -13.40 15.77
CA ALA A 883 -38.20 -13.61 14.58
C ALA A 883 -37.29 -12.40 14.28
N LEU A 884 -37.83 -11.18 14.31
CA LEU A 884 -37.02 -9.97 14.07
C LEU A 884 -35.95 -9.76 15.14
N LYS A 885 -36.20 -10.16 16.40
CA LYS A 885 -35.20 -10.16 17.48
C LYS A 885 -34.00 -11.06 17.17
N LEU A 886 -34.16 -12.14 16.39
CA LEU A 886 -33.05 -13.04 16.02
C LEU A 886 -31.95 -12.34 15.22
N VAL A 887 -32.23 -11.20 14.59
CA VAL A 887 -31.26 -10.45 13.78
C VAL A 887 -31.04 -9.01 14.26
N THR A 888 -31.58 -8.66 15.43
CA THR A 888 -31.48 -7.31 16.01
C THR A 888 -31.11 -7.37 17.50
N LEU A 889 -32.10 -7.55 18.38
CA LEU A 889 -31.90 -7.49 19.84
C LEU A 889 -31.07 -8.67 20.37
N ASN A 890 -31.27 -9.88 19.84
CA ASN A 890 -30.55 -11.05 20.31
C ASN A 890 -29.05 -11.01 19.97
N PRO A 891 -28.63 -10.72 18.72
CA PRO A 891 -27.21 -10.51 18.43
C PRO A 891 -26.65 -9.30 19.19
N ALA A 892 -27.42 -8.23 19.44
CA ALA A 892 -26.98 -7.14 20.33
C ALA A 892 -26.65 -7.65 21.75
N LYS A 893 -27.50 -8.52 22.33
CA LYS A 893 -27.25 -9.11 23.65
C LYS A 893 -26.04 -10.05 23.65
N ILE A 894 -25.89 -10.86 22.61
CA ILE A 894 -24.74 -11.75 22.43
C ILE A 894 -23.45 -10.92 22.35
N LEU A 895 -23.46 -9.79 21.64
CA LEU A 895 -22.30 -8.92 21.49
C LEU A 895 -22.11 -7.91 22.63
N HIS A 896 -22.95 -7.94 23.68
CA HIS A 896 -22.96 -6.96 24.77
C HIS A 896 -23.12 -5.50 24.29
N LEU A 897 -24.03 -5.29 23.34
CA LEU A 897 -24.39 -4.01 22.74
C LEU A 897 -25.86 -3.64 22.96
N ASP A 898 -26.61 -4.43 23.73
CA ASP A 898 -28.05 -4.24 23.94
C ASP A 898 -28.39 -3.06 24.84
N ASP A 899 -27.43 -2.44 25.51
CA ASP A 899 -27.58 -1.13 26.14
C ASP A 899 -27.58 0.02 25.10
N ARG A 900 -26.98 -0.21 23.94
CA ARG A 900 -26.77 0.80 22.89
C ARG A 900 -27.65 0.63 21.67
N MET A 901 -27.95 -0.59 21.24
CA MET A 901 -28.63 -0.88 19.97
C MET A 901 -29.48 -2.16 20.03
N GLY A 902 -29.96 -2.63 18.88
CA GLY A 902 -30.78 -3.85 18.75
C GLY A 902 -32.27 -3.67 19.07
N SER A 903 -32.69 -2.50 19.55
CA SER A 903 -34.09 -2.13 19.78
C SER A 903 -34.28 -0.61 19.60
N ILE A 904 -35.51 -0.15 19.39
CA ILE A 904 -35.83 1.29 19.30
C ILE A 904 -36.30 1.75 20.68
N LYS A 905 -35.41 2.40 21.41
CA LYS A 905 -35.67 2.92 22.77
C LYS A 905 -34.96 4.24 22.98
N VAL A 906 -35.61 5.17 23.69
CA VAL A 906 -35.01 6.47 24.03
C VAL A 906 -33.64 6.28 24.70
N GLY A 907 -32.63 7.00 24.20
CA GLY A 907 -31.25 6.97 24.67
C GLY A 907 -30.31 6.02 23.91
N LYS A 908 -30.86 5.04 23.17
CA LYS A 908 -30.09 4.14 22.31
C LYS A 908 -29.55 4.85 21.07
N ASP A 909 -28.47 4.31 20.52
CA ASP A 909 -27.90 4.74 19.25
C ASP A 909 -28.97 4.61 18.15
N ALA A 910 -29.09 5.61 17.28
CA ALA A 910 -30.07 5.62 16.20
C ALA A 910 -29.57 4.80 15.00
N ASP A 911 -29.35 3.50 15.23
CA ASP A 911 -29.09 2.51 14.19
C ASP A 911 -30.44 1.91 13.78
N LEU A 912 -31.01 2.40 12.67
CA LEU A 912 -32.42 2.17 12.30
C LEU A 912 -32.54 1.82 10.81
N VAL A 913 -33.65 1.18 10.44
CA VAL A 913 -34.01 0.91 9.04
C VAL A 913 -35.47 1.26 8.81
N LEU A 914 -35.71 2.11 7.81
CA LEU A 914 -37.05 2.41 7.33
C LEU A 914 -37.32 1.52 6.11
N TRP A 915 -38.30 0.64 6.22
CA TRP A 915 -38.68 -0.37 5.23
C TRP A 915 -39.93 0.03 4.46
N THR A 916 -39.99 -0.34 3.18
CA THR A 916 -41.16 -0.11 2.32
C THR A 916 -42.37 -0.99 2.66
N ASP A 917 -42.18 -2.04 3.45
CA ASP A 917 -43.19 -3.03 3.83
C ASP A 917 -42.75 -3.67 5.17
N ASN A 918 -43.51 -4.62 5.72
CA ASN A 918 -43.13 -5.39 6.91
C ASN A 918 -41.70 -5.93 6.75
N PRO A 919 -40.78 -5.70 7.71
CA PRO A 919 -39.37 -6.06 7.57
C PRO A 919 -39.12 -7.55 7.28
N LEU A 920 -40.02 -8.46 7.65
CA LEU A 920 -39.89 -9.91 7.40
C LEU A 920 -40.49 -10.35 6.05
N SER A 921 -41.06 -9.43 5.27
CA SER A 921 -41.61 -9.69 3.93
C SER A 921 -40.49 -9.85 2.90
N ILE A 922 -40.66 -10.77 1.94
CA ILE A 922 -39.77 -10.90 0.78
C ILE A 922 -39.83 -9.67 -0.15
N TYR A 923 -40.89 -8.85 -0.04
CA TYR A 923 -41.08 -7.63 -0.82
C TYR A 923 -40.51 -6.39 -0.14
N ALA A 924 -40.12 -6.49 1.14
CA ALA A 924 -39.56 -5.38 1.87
C ALA A 924 -38.18 -4.99 1.32
N LYS A 925 -38.00 -3.68 1.14
CA LYS A 925 -36.71 -3.08 0.78
C LYS A 925 -36.39 -2.03 1.83
N ALA A 926 -35.11 -1.91 2.20
CA ALA A 926 -34.67 -0.76 2.97
C ALA A 926 -34.86 0.48 2.08
N ALA A 927 -35.68 1.42 2.51
CA ALA A 927 -35.79 2.73 1.88
C ALA A 927 -34.65 3.63 2.36
N LYS A 928 -34.35 3.59 3.67
CA LYS A 928 -33.22 4.29 4.30
C LYS A 928 -32.63 3.46 5.44
N THR A 929 -31.31 3.50 5.57
CA THR A 929 -30.58 2.85 6.66
C THR A 929 -29.71 3.89 7.39
N PHE A 930 -29.89 3.94 8.71
CA PHE A 930 -29.28 4.89 9.60
C PHE A 930 -28.24 4.19 10.46
N VAL A 931 -27.07 4.80 10.62
CA VAL A 931 -26.03 4.37 11.58
C VAL A 931 -25.61 5.58 12.37
N ASP A 932 -25.68 5.50 13.70
CA ASP A 932 -25.49 6.65 14.61
C ASP A 932 -26.35 7.87 14.20
N GLY A 933 -27.57 7.64 13.70
CA GLY A 933 -28.49 8.67 13.23
C GLY A 933 -28.13 9.34 11.89
N ILE A 934 -27.08 8.86 11.21
CA ILE A 934 -26.67 9.34 9.88
C ILE A 934 -27.24 8.42 8.81
N VAL A 935 -27.86 8.98 7.77
CA VAL A 935 -28.33 8.21 6.60
C VAL A 935 -27.13 7.78 5.76
N TYR A 936 -26.74 6.51 5.85
CA TYR A 936 -25.65 5.95 5.05
C TYR A 936 -26.14 5.27 3.77
N TYR A 937 -27.40 4.85 3.73
CA TYR A 937 -28.06 4.33 2.53
C TYR A 937 -29.44 4.96 2.36
N ASP A 938 -29.75 5.30 1.12
CA ASP A 938 -31.01 5.89 0.68
C ASP A 938 -31.32 5.38 -0.73
N MET A 939 -32.44 4.67 -0.89
CA MET A 939 -32.78 3.98 -2.14
C MET A 939 -32.89 4.92 -3.35
N GLU A 940 -33.30 6.19 -3.16
CA GLU A 940 -33.37 7.13 -4.29
C GLU A 940 -31.99 7.67 -4.66
N LYS A 941 -31.16 7.99 -3.65
CA LYS A 941 -29.76 8.41 -3.90
C LYS A 941 -28.92 7.28 -4.48
N ASP A 942 -29.24 6.02 -4.18
CA ASP A 942 -28.56 4.88 -4.76
C ASP A 942 -28.70 4.82 -6.30
N LYS A 943 -29.91 5.10 -6.80
CA LYS A 943 -30.18 5.20 -8.25
C LYS A 943 -29.41 6.36 -8.88
N GLU A 944 -29.38 7.51 -8.20
CA GLU A 944 -28.62 8.69 -8.64
C GLU A 944 -27.12 8.37 -8.73
N LYS A 945 -26.55 7.75 -7.68
CA LYS A 945 -25.15 7.30 -7.64
C LYS A 945 -24.82 6.34 -8.76
N PHE A 946 -25.70 5.38 -9.06
CA PHE A 946 -25.48 4.45 -10.16
C PHE A 946 -25.32 5.20 -11.50
N LEU A 947 -26.20 6.17 -11.79
CA LEU A 947 -26.13 6.98 -13.01
C LEU A 947 -24.88 7.88 -13.04
N GLU A 948 -24.47 8.44 -11.90
CA GLU A 948 -23.24 9.22 -11.78
C GLU A 948 -21.99 8.38 -12.05
N ILE A 949 -21.94 7.15 -11.51
CA ILE A 949 -20.86 6.20 -11.76
C ILE A 949 -20.76 5.88 -13.25
N GLU A 950 -21.87 5.56 -13.92
CA GLU A 950 -21.87 5.24 -15.35
C GLU A 950 -21.40 6.44 -16.21
N LYS A 951 -21.84 7.65 -15.85
CA LYS A 951 -21.40 8.88 -16.51
C LYS A 951 -19.89 9.12 -16.33
N GLU A 952 -19.38 8.95 -15.12
CA GLU A 952 -17.97 9.15 -14.81
C GLU A 952 -17.08 8.06 -15.45
N ARG A 953 -17.53 6.80 -15.44
CA ARG A 953 -16.88 5.71 -16.18
C ARG A 953 -16.73 6.06 -17.66
N SER A 954 -17.82 6.49 -18.30
CA SER A 954 -17.83 6.88 -19.71
C SER A 954 -16.83 8.01 -19.99
N ARG A 955 -16.80 9.05 -19.14
CA ARG A 955 -15.86 10.17 -19.28
C ARG A 955 -14.39 9.71 -19.21
N ILE A 956 -14.06 8.81 -18.28
CA ILE A 956 -12.68 8.31 -18.12
C ILE A 956 -12.30 7.42 -19.30
N ILE A 957 -13.20 6.55 -19.76
CA ILE A 957 -12.98 5.69 -20.95
C ILE A 957 -12.71 6.56 -22.18
N ASP A 958 -13.53 7.58 -22.44
CA ASP A 958 -13.31 8.51 -23.56
C ASP A 958 -11.93 9.18 -23.48
N LYS A 959 -11.49 9.53 -22.27
CA LYS A 959 -10.16 10.11 -22.02
C LYS A 959 -9.03 9.12 -22.31
N ILE A 960 -9.20 7.85 -21.97
CA ILE A 960 -8.23 6.78 -22.28
C ILE A 960 -8.13 6.59 -23.80
N LEU A 961 -9.27 6.45 -24.49
CA LEU A 961 -9.33 6.25 -25.94
C LEU A 961 -8.73 7.45 -26.71
N ALA A 962 -9.04 8.69 -26.29
CA ALA A 962 -8.44 9.90 -26.86
C ALA A 962 -6.92 9.99 -26.63
N GLY A 963 -6.40 9.32 -25.58
CA GLY A 963 -4.98 9.22 -25.26
C GLY A 963 -4.20 8.20 -26.10
N GLY A 964 -4.87 7.48 -27.02
CA GLY A 964 -4.26 6.45 -27.87
C GLY A 964 -4.53 5.01 -27.42
N GLY A 965 -5.51 4.79 -26.55
CA GLY A 965 -5.94 3.46 -26.11
C GLY A 965 -5.08 2.85 -25.00
N ALA A 966 -5.18 1.53 -24.84
CA ALA A 966 -4.41 0.79 -23.84
C ALA A 966 -2.89 0.95 -24.08
N ALA A 967 -2.10 0.96 -23.02
CA ALA A 967 -0.66 1.05 -23.18
C ALA A 967 -0.12 -0.24 -23.85
N LYS A 968 0.38 -0.14 -25.09
CA LYS A 968 1.08 -1.23 -25.79
C LYS A 968 2.45 -1.49 -25.16
N THR A 969 2.50 -1.94 -23.91
CA THR A 969 3.74 -2.42 -23.29
C THR A 969 3.92 -3.88 -23.66
N GLY A 970 5.02 -4.20 -24.37
CA GLY A 970 5.28 -5.48 -25.04
C GLY A 970 5.49 -6.73 -24.17
N THR A 971 4.70 -6.94 -23.12
CA THR A 971 4.60 -8.21 -22.38
C THR A 971 3.23 -8.29 -21.72
N GLU A 972 2.45 -9.30 -22.12
CA GLU A 972 1.08 -9.68 -21.69
C GLU A 972 0.10 -8.51 -21.48
N GLU A 973 -0.79 -8.33 -22.46
CA GLU A 973 -2.07 -7.64 -22.27
C GLU A 973 -2.68 -8.14 -20.96
N LYS A 974 -2.73 -7.29 -19.92
CA LYS A 974 -3.59 -7.54 -18.77
C LYS A 974 -5.01 -7.39 -19.29
N LYS A 975 -5.54 -8.45 -19.89
CA LYS A 975 -6.97 -8.57 -20.14
C LYS A 975 -7.67 -8.27 -18.83
N PRO A 976 -8.77 -7.50 -18.84
CA PRO A 976 -9.52 -7.26 -17.63
C PRO A 976 -10.04 -8.60 -17.12
N ALA A 977 -9.34 -9.13 -16.12
CA ALA A 977 -9.79 -10.27 -15.37
C ALA A 977 -10.78 -9.75 -14.34
N VAL A 978 -11.90 -10.46 -14.18
CA VAL A 978 -12.69 -10.36 -12.96
C VAL A 978 -11.70 -10.52 -11.81
N ARG A 979 -11.54 -9.51 -10.96
CA ARG A 979 -10.93 -9.72 -9.65
C ARG A 979 -11.90 -10.64 -8.91
N VAL A 980 -11.76 -11.95 -9.14
CA VAL A 980 -12.15 -12.92 -8.14
C VAL A 980 -11.23 -12.53 -7.01
N ASN A 981 -11.75 -11.81 -6.02
CA ASN A 981 -11.14 -11.81 -4.72
C ASN A 981 -11.17 -13.29 -4.33
N GLU A 982 -10.11 -14.02 -4.68
CA GLU A 982 -9.68 -15.21 -3.97
C GLU A 982 -9.28 -14.71 -2.58
N GLN A 983 -10.26 -14.21 -1.81
CA GLN A 983 -10.22 -14.35 -0.38
C GLN A 983 -9.99 -15.85 -0.21
N PHE A 984 -8.81 -16.21 0.27
CA PHE A 984 -8.53 -17.56 0.70
C PHE A 984 -9.46 -17.86 1.88
N VAL A 985 -10.72 -18.14 1.57
CA VAL A 985 -11.73 -18.54 2.52
C VAL A 985 -11.45 -20.01 2.78
N TYR A 986 -10.55 -20.28 3.71
CA TYR A 986 -10.59 -21.53 4.49
C TYR A 986 -11.75 -21.43 5.48
N GLY A 987 -12.95 -21.32 4.94
CA GLY A 987 -14.26 -21.26 5.57
C GLY A 987 -15.25 -21.92 4.60
N ASP A 988 -16.48 -22.18 5.03
CA ASP A 988 -17.43 -23.09 4.35
C ASP A 988 -17.95 -22.61 2.96
N ASP A 989 -17.28 -21.63 2.33
CA ASP A 989 -17.59 -21.05 1.01
C ASP A 989 -17.10 -21.94 -0.16
N ASP A 990 -17.69 -23.11 -0.32
CA ASP A 990 -17.61 -23.92 -1.56
C ASP A 990 -18.51 -23.35 -2.70
N TYR A 991 -18.88 -22.07 -2.66
CA TYR A 991 -19.78 -21.47 -3.66
C TYR A 991 -19.11 -21.10 -5.00
N SER A 992 -17.79 -21.26 -5.11
CA SER A 992 -17.04 -20.96 -6.35
C SER A 992 -17.35 -21.89 -7.53
N GLU A 993 -18.02 -23.03 -7.30
CA GLU A 993 -18.39 -23.96 -8.38
C GLU A 993 -19.71 -23.62 -9.09
N TYR A 994 -20.55 -22.74 -8.54
CA TYR A 994 -21.88 -22.43 -9.13
C TYR A 994 -21.94 -21.16 -9.99
N THR A 995 -20.86 -20.40 -10.14
CA THR A 995 -20.81 -19.23 -11.04
C THR A 995 -20.03 -19.48 -12.35
N LYS A 996 -19.87 -20.76 -12.74
CA LYS A 996 -19.22 -21.17 -13.99
C LYS A 996 -20.18 -21.62 -15.10
N GLU A 997 -21.48 -21.40 -14.96
CA GLU A 997 -22.46 -21.55 -16.06
C GLU A 997 -22.95 -20.20 -16.60
#